data_AF-A0A916DE10-F1
#
_entry.id   AF-A0A916DE10-F1
#
_cell.length_a   1.000
_cell.length_b   1.000
_cell.length_c   1.000
_cell.angle_alpha   90.00
_cell.angle_beta   90.00
_cell.angle_gamma   90.00
#
_symmetry.space_group_name_H-M   'P 1'
#
loop_
_entity.id
_entity.type
_entity.pdbx_description
1 polymer ?
#
loop_
_entity_poly.entity_id
_entity_poly.type
_entity_poly.pdbx_seq_one_letter_code
_entity_poly.pdbx_strand_id
1 'polypeptide(L)'
;MSHELRFDGRVAIVTGAGGGLGRTHALLLASRGARVVVNDLGGGPHGGGASTSAADRVVEEIRAAGGEAVASHHSVTDGDAIVEAAVAAFGTVDIVVNNAGILRDATFQKMSPEDWDLVLRVHLEGTKSVTKATWPILREKGYGRIVMTTSAAGIYGNFGQANYCAAKLGILGLANCLAEEGRSRGIHVNTIAPIAASRLTETVMPAELLAALKPEYVSPLVAWLCHERCDETKGLFEVGAGYVAKLRTERAQGVSFPLGRVFSIEDVSRRWQRIVSFEDAEHPASTADSIQPILRNLDRPARGGNEFVDLDVAARTDLVLESSYDSRDLALYALGVGAARDPLDASERKFVYELDPTFQALPTFGVMPQSSAMLAAAKDGTLSLPGMSFGLDRLLHGEQYMELRGPLPRAAKLRHRFRMKEAYDKDPNAVIVFAISSEDENGEEIVYNEMTAFVKGVGGWGGDRGPSGDVNVPPDREPDAVIEERTDPNQTLLYRLSGDWNPLHADPAFATAFGYEKPILHGLCTFGHCGRHLVRAFCENDGRWLKSIKVRFAKNVYPGETLVTRMWKEDEQRIVFETIVKERGEVVIRNAVAELHRELPKPSDAGAPRARAASNDTLPDESSQAISSEDVFGVVAEYLAAHPELVEKTKAVFQFRLRNPESSWVIDLASPPGSCVRGSVEKPDVTLELDEADIPTVMTGTLADVQKLFFGGKLKVLGNLMASNKLAVLQAIEKERFEAARARRLGKTAATPATGAPAAAAAAPREARAKAIFEALAERLEARASRAGRPGLVIEFRIREPEDRFVVDLSGERPRVAAGEAASPAVIFTLTDEALAKLASGDAEPRSLHQRGELRIDGDVLLARELGWLRS
;
A
#
# COMPACT_ATOMS: atom_id res chain seq x y z
N MET A 1 11.73 36.79 36.06
CA MET A 1 12.19 36.06 37.26
C MET A 1 11.95 34.58 37.00
N SER A 2 12.99 33.76 36.88
CA SER A 2 12.80 32.31 36.74
C SER A 2 12.33 31.76 38.09
N HIS A 3 11.08 31.29 38.17
CA HIS A 3 10.57 30.66 39.39
C HIS A 3 11.27 29.31 39.58
N GLU A 4 12.19 29.27 40.54
CA GLU A 4 12.87 28.05 40.98
C GLU A 4 11.85 27.00 41.45
N LEU A 5 12.03 25.73 41.06
CA LEU A 5 11.19 24.62 41.51
C LEU A 5 11.64 24.17 42.91
N ARG A 6 10.70 24.15 43.87
CA ARG A 6 10.96 23.90 45.29
C ARG A 6 10.00 22.85 45.86
N PHE A 7 10.37 22.27 47.01
CA PHE A 7 9.66 21.21 47.70
C PHE A 7 9.39 21.57 49.17
N ASP A 8 9.29 22.87 49.46
CA ASP A 8 9.07 23.35 50.82
C ASP A 8 7.80 22.70 51.40
N GLY A 9 7.92 22.17 52.62
CA GLY A 9 6.83 21.46 53.31
C GLY A 9 6.60 20.01 52.88
N ARG A 10 7.24 19.53 51.82
CA ARG A 10 7.12 18.13 51.35
C ARG A 10 8.05 17.19 52.12
N VAL A 11 7.57 15.98 52.40
CA VAL A 11 8.38 14.91 53.00
C VAL A 11 8.68 13.81 51.98
N ALA A 12 9.96 13.51 51.78
CA ALA A 12 10.42 12.52 50.80
C ALA A 12 11.12 11.34 51.46
N ILE A 13 10.72 10.11 51.13
CA ILE A 13 11.47 8.89 51.43
C ILE A 13 12.31 8.54 50.20
N VAL A 14 13.62 8.36 50.38
CA VAL A 14 14.52 7.84 49.34
C VAL A 14 15.18 6.57 49.86
N THR A 15 14.86 5.44 49.22
CA THR A 15 15.42 4.12 49.56
C THR A 15 16.77 3.88 48.88
N GLY A 16 17.69 3.19 49.55
CA GLY A 16 19.06 3.00 49.06
C GLY A 16 19.82 4.33 48.88
N ALA A 17 19.62 5.28 49.80
CA ALA A 17 20.12 6.64 49.72
C ALA A 17 21.51 6.85 50.34
N GLY A 18 22.17 5.79 50.82
CA GLY A 18 23.51 5.86 51.42
C GLY A 18 24.66 6.02 50.41
N GLY A 19 24.37 5.95 49.10
CA GLY A 19 25.34 6.15 48.03
C GLY A 19 24.70 6.23 46.64
N GLY A 20 25.52 6.46 45.61
CA GLY A 20 25.09 6.45 44.19
C GLY A 20 23.91 7.38 43.89
N LEU A 21 22.96 6.88 43.08
CA LEU A 21 21.75 7.60 42.65
C LEU A 21 20.87 8.03 43.83
N GLY A 22 20.63 7.15 44.80
CA GLY A 22 19.78 7.46 45.95
C GLY A 22 20.33 8.65 46.76
N ARG A 23 21.65 8.70 46.98
CA ARG A 23 22.30 9.84 47.64
C ARG A 23 22.08 11.14 46.88
N THR A 24 22.28 11.15 45.56
CA THR A 24 22.12 12.38 44.77
C THR A 24 20.65 12.80 44.65
N HIS A 25 19.69 11.88 44.69
CA HIS A 25 18.27 12.22 44.78
C HIS A 25 17.93 12.89 46.12
N ALA A 26 18.40 12.32 47.22
CA ALA A 26 18.18 12.84 48.57
C ALA A 26 18.77 14.25 48.73
N LEU A 27 20.03 14.46 48.31
CA LEU A 27 20.68 15.77 48.37
C LEU A 27 19.96 16.82 47.52
N LEU A 28 19.53 16.48 46.31
CA LEU A 28 18.84 17.43 45.44
C LEU A 28 17.48 17.84 46.03
N LEU A 29 16.66 16.88 46.47
CA LEU A 29 15.36 17.18 47.07
C LEU A 29 15.51 18.03 48.34
N ALA A 30 16.47 17.70 49.21
CA ALA A 30 16.75 18.48 50.42
C ALA A 30 17.23 19.90 50.10
N SER A 31 18.13 20.06 49.11
CA SER A 31 18.62 21.39 48.70
C SER A 31 17.52 22.32 48.18
N ARG A 32 16.36 21.75 47.81
CA ARG A 32 15.18 22.46 47.31
C ARG A 32 14.04 22.52 48.34
N GLY A 33 14.30 22.21 49.61
CA GLY A 33 13.38 22.43 50.73
C GLY A 33 12.57 21.20 51.19
N ALA A 34 12.80 20.02 50.61
CA ALA A 34 12.16 18.80 51.10
C ALA A 34 12.78 18.35 52.44
N ARG A 35 11.95 17.80 53.34
CA ARG A 35 12.40 17.03 54.51
C ARG A 35 12.61 15.58 54.09
N VAL A 36 13.81 15.05 54.24
CA VAL A 36 14.19 13.78 53.59
C VAL A 36 14.45 12.67 54.61
N VAL A 37 13.81 11.52 54.40
CA VAL A 37 14.16 10.26 55.05
C VAL A 37 15.15 9.52 54.17
N VAL A 38 16.39 9.45 54.63
CA VAL A 38 17.50 8.75 53.97
C VAL A 38 17.47 7.30 54.44
N ASN A 39 16.85 6.41 53.66
CA ASN A 39 16.82 4.99 53.97
C ASN A 39 18.00 4.27 53.32
N ASP A 40 18.78 3.52 54.10
CA ASP A 40 19.80 2.60 53.59
C ASP A 40 20.13 1.50 54.62
N LEU A 41 20.14 0.24 54.18
CA LEU A 41 20.53 -0.91 55.01
C LEU A 41 22.04 -0.94 55.31
N GLY A 42 22.85 -0.33 54.44
CA GLY A 42 24.31 -0.32 54.50
C GLY A 42 24.97 -1.62 54.08
N GLY A 43 24.26 -2.47 53.34
CA GLY A 43 24.79 -3.72 52.79
C GLY A 43 25.67 -3.50 51.54
N GLY A 44 26.45 -4.53 51.19
CA GLY A 44 27.24 -4.56 49.96
C GLY A 44 26.38 -4.76 48.70
N PRO A 45 26.96 -4.56 47.50
CA PRO A 45 26.25 -4.62 46.21
C PRO A 45 25.60 -5.99 45.90
N HIS A 46 26.05 -7.05 46.58
CA HIS A 46 25.52 -8.41 46.45
C HIS A 46 24.55 -8.81 47.58
N GLY A 47 24.05 -7.85 48.37
CA GLY A 47 23.05 -8.09 49.41
C GLY A 47 23.57 -8.73 50.71
N GLY A 48 24.87 -8.61 51.00
CA GLY A 48 25.47 -9.07 52.25
C GLY A 48 25.87 -7.91 53.18
N GLY A 49 25.70 -8.10 54.50
CA GLY A 49 26.06 -7.11 55.54
C GLY A 49 25.00 -6.04 55.80
N ALA A 50 25.16 -5.31 56.91
CA ALA A 50 24.37 -4.14 57.27
C ALA A 50 25.24 -3.12 58.03
N SER A 51 25.02 -1.83 57.80
CA SER A 51 25.79 -0.75 58.45
C SER A 51 24.98 0.54 58.51
N THR A 52 24.80 1.09 59.71
CA THR A 52 24.07 2.35 59.89
C THR A 52 24.80 3.56 59.27
N SER A 53 26.14 3.50 59.19
CA SER A 53 26.99 4.61 58.75
C SER A 53 26.72 5.13 57.34
N ALA A 54 26.10 4.34 56.46
CA ALA A 54 25.82 4.74 55.09
C ALA A 54 24.74 5.84 55.04
N ALA A 55 23.60 5.61 55.69
CA ALA A 55 22.53 6.59 55.78
C ALA A 55 22.94 7.80 56.64
N ASP A 56 23.58 7.55 57.78
CA ASP A 56 23.95 8.59 58.75
C ASP A 56 24.86 9.66 58.11
N ARG A 57 25.84 9.26 57.29
CA ARG A 57 26.71 10.21 56.59
C ARG A 57 25.95 11.15 55.66
N VAL A 58 24.99 10.64 54.90
CA VAL A 58 24.21 11.46 53.95
C VAL A 58 23.26 12.40 54.69
N VAL A 59 22.72 11.98 55.84
CA VAL A 59 21.94 12.87 56.71
C VAL A 59 22.80 14.03 57.22
N GLU A 60 24.01 13.75 57.69
CA GLU A 60 24.93 14.81 58.13
C GLU A 60 25.35 15.75 56.99
N GLU A 61 25.56 15.23 55.77
CA GLU A 61 25.78 16.07 54.59
C GLU A 61 24.60 17.00 54.29
N ILE A 62 23.36 16.49 54.35
CA ILE A 62 22.14 17.29 54.15
C ILE A 62 22.04 18.39 55.22
N ARG A 63 22.26 18.05 56.49
CA ARG A 63 22.20 19.00 57.62
C ARG A 63 23.29 20.06 57.51
N ALA A 64 24.51 19.67 57.14
CA ALA A 64 25.61 20.60 56.92
C ALA A 64 25.33 21.58 55.77
N ALA A 65 24.55 21.16 54.77
CA ALA A 65 24.08 22.01 53.68
C ALA A 65 22.81 22.85 54.03
N GLY A 66 22.33 22.78 55.29
CA GLY A 66 21.18 23.55 55.77
C GLY A 66 19.80 22.92 55.50
N GLY A 67 19.75 21.65 55.08
CA GLY A 67 18.51 20.90 54.90
C GLY A 67 18.10 20.08 56.12
N GLU A 68 16.91 19.48 56.06
CA GLU A 68 16.36 18.63 57.12
C GLU A 68 16.31 17.16 56.68
N ALA A 69 16.93 16.27 57.45
CA ALA A 69 16.89 14.84 57.17
C ALA A 69 16.99 13.96 58.44
N VAL A 70 16.46 12.73 58.33
CA VAL A 70 16.61 11.64 59.30
C VAL A 70 17.02 10.35 58.59
N ALA A 71 17.76 9.49 59.28
CA ALA A 71 18.18 8.20 58.76
C ALA A 71 17.14 7.12 59.06
N SER A 72 16.99 6.16 58.15
CA SER A 72 16.30 4.89 58.39
C SER A 72 17.22 3.74 57.99
N HIS A 73 17.46 2.79 58.90
CA HIS A 73 18.35 1.65 58.67
C HIS A 73 17.62 0.34 58.33
N HIS A 74 16.30 0.39 58.19
CA HIS A 74 15.46 -0.77 57.88
C HIS A 74 15.65 -1.27 56.45
N SER A 75 15.47 -2.59 56.26
CA SER A 75 15.35 -3.20 54.92
C SER A 75 14.09 -2.69 54.23
N VAL A 76 14.14 -2.54 52.90
CA VAL A 76 12.96 -2.18 52.09
C VAL A 76 11.85 -3.24 52.13
N THR A 77 12.15 -4.45 52.58
CA THR A 77 11.11 -5.47 52.86
C THR A 77 10.22 -5.08 54.03
N ASP A 78 10.73 -4.27 54.96
CA ASP A 78 10.05 -3.80 56.17
C ASP A 78 9.51 -2.38 55.94
N GLY A 79 8.76 -2.20 54.86
CA GLY A 79 8.29 -0.89 54.38
C GLY A 79 7.50 -0.10 55.43
N ASP A 80 6.72 -0.79 56.26
CA ASP A 80 5.96 -0.17 57.37
C ASP A 80 6.90 0.58 58.32
N ALA A 81 8.02 -0.02 58.74
CA ALA A 81 8.97 0.61 59.65
C ALA A 81 9.63 1.85 59.05
N ILE A 82 9.90 1.85 57.73
CA ILE A 82 10.45 3.01 57.01
C ILE A 82 9.44 4.17 57.01
N VAL A 83 8.17 3.87 56.75
CA VAL A 83 7.09 4.87 56.73
C VAL A 83 6.79 5.38 58.14
N GLU A 84 6.78 4.51 59.14
CA GLU A 84 6.65 4.89 60.55
C GLU A 84 7.75 5.85 60.98
N ALA A 85 9.01 5.60 60.60
CA ALA A 85 10.11 6.51 60.86
C ALA A 85 9.90 7.89 60.20
N ALA A 86 9.37 7.92 58.97
CA ALA A 86 9.04 9.17 58.29
C ALA A 86 7.94 9.97 58.99
N VAL A 87 6.86 9.29 59.40
CA VAL A 87 5.72 9.90 60.10
C VAL A 87 6.14 10.35 61.50
N ALA A 88 6.94 9.57 62.22
CA ALA A 88 7.45 9.95 63.54
C ALA A 88 8.33 11.21 63.48
N ALA A 89 9.16 11.35 62.44
CA ALA A 89 10.05 12.50 62.29
C ALA A 89 9.34 13.76 61.75
N PHE A 90 8.46 13.60 60.76
CA PHE A 90 7.96 14.73 59.96
C PHE A 90 6.43 14.80 59.84
N GLY A 91 5.71 13.84 60.44
CA GLY A 91 4.24 13.81 60.53
C GLY A 91 3.51 13.31 59.29
N THR A 92 4.19 13.10 58.17
CA THR A 92 3.56 12.69 56.90
C THR A 92 4.60 12.13 55.92
N VAL A 93 4.12 11.56 54.81
CA VAL A 93 4.89 11.33 53.58
C VAL A 93 4.19 12.02 52.39
N ASP A 94 4.96 12.51 51.42
CA ASP A 94 4.48 13.12 50.17
C ASP A 94 5.10 12.44 48.94
N ILE A 95 6.38 12.09 49.03
CA ILE A 95 7.22 11.62 47.93
C ILE A 95 7.88 10.29 48.33
N VAL A 96 7.88 9.31 47.43
CA VAL A 96 8.64 8.06 47.59
C VAL A 96 9.48 7.80 46.36
N VAL A 97 10.80 7.63 46.55
CA VAL A 97 11.73 7.22 45.51
C VAL A 97 12.25 5.81 45.84
N ASN A 98 11.68 4.82 45.15
CA ASN A 98 12.06 3.41 45.28
C ASN A 98 13.29 3.11 44.42
N ASN A 99 14.47 3.25 45.01
CA ASN A 99 15.78 3.15 44.36
C ASN A 99 16.65 1.99 44.87
N ALA A 100 16.39 1.45 46.07
CA ALA A 100 17.19 0.37 46.64
C ALA A 100 17.34 -0.84 45.71
N GLY A 101 18.52 -1.46 45.73
CA GLY A 101 18.83 -2.56 44.81
C GLY A 101 20.17 -3.25 45.04
N ILE A 102 20.30 -4.45 44.48
CA ILE A 102 21.47 -5.35 44.55
C ILE A 102 21.64 -6.11 43.23
N LEU A 103 22.79 -6.75 43.03
CA LEU A 103 23.03 -7.65 41.89
C LEU A 103 23.48 -9.05 42.32
N ARG A 104 22.95 -10.07 41.63
CA ARG A 104 23.34 -11.48 41.71
C ARG A 104 23.36 -12.06 40.30
N ASP A 105 24.31 -11.57 39.50
CA ASP A 105 24.42 -11.91 38.09
C ASP A 105 24.95 -13.34 37.92
N ALA A 106 24.21 -14.14 37.16
CA ALA A 106 24.56 -15.51 36.81
C ALA A 106 23.86 -15.87 35.50
N THR A 107 24.51 -16.66 34.64
CA THR A 107 23.80 -17.25 33.49
C THR A 107 22.62 -18.07 34.00
N PHE A 108 21.51 -18.10 33.25
CA PHE A 108 20.25 -18.68 33.74
C PHE A 108 20.42 -20.11 34.28
N GLN A 109 21.23 -20.94 33.59
CA GLN A 109 21.54 -22.30 34.02
C GLN A 109 22.35 -22.41 35.34
N LYS A 110 23.11 -21.37 35.71
CA LYS A 110 23.95 -21.31 36.92
C LYS A 110 23.31 -20.52 38.06
N MET A 111 22.16 -19.90 37.81
CA MET A 111 21.49 -19.05 38.79
C MET A 111 20.89 -19.91 39.89
N SER A 112 21.30 -19.66 41.14
CA SER A 112 20.72 -20.36 42.29
C SER A 112 19.31 -19.82 42.60
N PRO A 113 18.43 -20.63 43.22
CA PRO A 113 17.15 -20.15 43.73
C PRO A 113 17.32 -18.97 44.70
N GLU A 114 18.37 -18.96 45.53
CA GLU A 114 18.64 -17.90 46.48
C GLU A 114 19.01 -16.58 45.80
N ASP A 115 19.81 -16.63 44.72
CA ASP A 115 20.14 -15.47 43.90
C ASP A 115 18.89 -14.90 43.19
N TRP A 116 17.98 -15.76 42.76
CA TRP A 116 16.69 -15.35 42.20
C TRP A 116 15.84 -14.65 43.26
N ASP A 117 15.55 -15.36 44.35
CA ASP A 117 14.65 -14.90 45.41
C ASP A 117 15.11 -13.61 46.07
N LEU A 118 16.42 -13.47 46.34
CA LEU A 118 16.96 -12.28 46.98
C LEU A 118 16.79 -11.04 46.09
N VAL A 119 17.04 -11.16 44.78
CA VAL A 119 16.87 -10.06 43.84
C VAL A 119 15.40 -9.64 43.74
N LEU A 120 14.46 -10.58 43.57
CA LEU A 120 13.04 -10.24 43.54
C LEU A 120 12.56 -9.63 44.88
N ARG A 121 13.04 -10.17 46.00
CA ARG A 121 12.66 -9.71 47.34
C ARG A 121 13.09 -8.27 47.59
N VAL A 122 14.34 -7.91 47.28
CA VAL A 122 14.83 -6.55 47.51
C VAL A 122 14.21 -5.57 46.51
N HIS A 123 14.17 -5.92 45.23
CA HIS A 123 13.72 -4.99 44.20
C HIS A 123 12.21 -4.88 44.11
N LEU A 124 11.52 -5.98 43.81
CA LEU A 124 10.08 -5.94 43.52
C LEU A 124 9.27 -5.93 44.81
N GLU A 125 9.49 -6.90 45.70
CA GLU A 125 8.74 -6.98 46.96
C GLU A 125 9.05 -5.80 47.87
N GLY A 126 10.32 -5.36 47.94
CA GLY A 126 10.72 -4.16 48.68
C GLY A 126 10.06 -2.88 48.16
N THR A 127 10.09 -2.65 46.84
CA THR A 127 9.39 -1.51 46.22
C THR A 127 7.89 -1.53 46.54
N LYS A 128 7.26 -2.71 46.43
CA LYS A 128 5.85 -2.89 46.78
C LYS A 128 5.61 -2.66 48.27
N SER A 129 6.48 -3.12 49.16
CA SER A 129 6.31 -3.01 50.62
C SER A 129 6.30 -1.55 51.05
N VAL A 130 7.33 -0.77 50.68
CA VAL A 130 7.44 0.67 50.99
C VAL A 130 6.27 1.46 50.39
N THR A 131 5.94 1.21 49.12
CA THR A 131 4.86 1.93 48.44
C THR A 131 3.50 1.60 49.07
N LYS A 132 3.23 0.33 49.39
CA LYS A 132 1.99 -0.10 50.04
C LYS A 132 1.82 0.52 51.42
N ALA A 133 2.89 0.57 52.23
CA ALA A 133 2.89 1.21 53.54
C ALA A 133 2.57 2.71 53.44
N THR A 134 3.06 3.38 52.39
CA THR A 134 2.85 4.82 52.18
C THR A 134 1.45 5.14 51.60
N TRP A 135 0.85 4.20 50.87
CA TRP A 135 -0.36 4.42 50.06
C TRP A 135 -1.56 5.03 50.83
N PRO A 136 -1.91 4.58 52.05
CA PRO A 136 -3.04 5.15 52.80
C PRO A 136 -2.86 6.66 53.06
N ILE A 137 -1.64 7.09 53.39
CA ILE A 137 -1.30 8.49 53.69
C ILE A 137 -1.50 9.37 52.45
N LEU A 138 -0.97 8.94 51.29
CA LEU A 138 -1.08 9.69 50.05
C LEU A 138 -2.55 9.79 49.60
N ARG A 139 -3.30 8.69 49.76
CA ARG A 139 -4.71 8.61 49.38
C ARG A 139 -5.59 9.53 50.22
N GLU A 140 -5.35 9.60 51.54
CA GLU A 140 -6.07 10.49 52.45
C GLU A 140 -5.80 11.96 52.12
N LYS A 141 -4.55 12.30 51.80
CA LYS A 141 -4.14 13.66 51.45
C LYS A 141 -4.60 14.13 50.08
N GLY A 142 -4.91 13.21 49.17
CA GLY A 142 -5.17 13.56 47.77
C GLY A 142 -3.93 14.07 47.03
N TYR A 143 -2.73 13.72 47.51
CA TYR A 143 -1.45 14.10 46.91
C TYR A 143 -0.41 13.00 47.14
N GLY A 144 0.28 12.60 46.08
CA GLY A 144 1.45 11.75 46.19
C GLY A 144 2.30 11.74 44.92
N ARG A 145 3.61 11.54 45.09
CA ARG A 145 4.53 11.35 43.96
C ARG A 145 5.42 10.14 44.24
N ILE A 146 5.39 9.17 43.35
CA ILE A 146 6.16 7.94 43.50
C ILE A 146 7.02 7.75 42.25
N VAL A 147 8.32 7.57 42.46
CA VAL A 147 9.27 7.21 41.40
C VAL A 147 9.78 5.80 41.65
N MET A 148 9.64 4.97 40.62
CA MET A 148 10.07 3.58 40.59
C MET A 148 11.32 3.42 39.74
N THR A 149 12.31 2.64 40.19
CA THR A 149 13.55 2.42 39.43
C THR A 149 13.54 1.08 38.72
N THR A 150 13.25 1.08 37.41
CA THR A 150 13.50 -0.05 36.50
C THR A 150 14.95 -0.03 35.97
N SER A 151 15.23 -0.64 34.82
CA SER A 151 16.52 -0.55 34.13
C SER A 151 16.37 -0.86 32.63
N ALA A 152 17.35 -0.44 31.83
CA ALA A 152 17.45 -0.87 30.43
C ALA A 152 17.54 -2.42 30.31
N ALA A 153 18.22 -3.09 31.25
CA ALA A 153 18.26 -4.55 31.31
C ALA A 153 16.85 -5.16 31.52
N GLY A 154 15.99 -4.53 32.33
CA GLY A 154 14.60 -4.93 32.46
C GLY A 154 13.80 -4.76 31.17
N ILE A 155 14.00 -3.64 30.47
CA ILE A 155 13.24 -3.28 29.27
C ILE A 155 13.64 -4.13 28.05
N TYR A 156 14.94 -4.30 27.82
CA TYR A 156 15.47 -4.92 26.59
C TYR A 156 16.05 -6.32 26.81
N GLY A 157 16.20 -6.75 28.07
CA GLY A 157 16.96 -7.93 28.44
C GLY A 157 18.46 -7.65 28.53
N ASN A 158 19.16 -8.45 29.34
CA ASN A 158 20.62 -8.45 29.40
C ASN A 158 21.14 -9.85 29.75
N PHE A 159 22.27 -10.25 29.17
CA PHE A 159 22.84 -11.58 29.37
C PHE A 159 23.26 -11.78 30.84
N GLY A 160 22.87 -12.92 31.44
CA GLY A 160 23.25 -13.26 32.82
C GLY A 160 22.46 -12.54 33.92
N GLN A 161 21.35 -11.87 33.58
CA GLN A 161 20.58 -11.04 34.52
C GLN A 161 19.10 -11.42 34.60
N ALA A 162 18.72 -12.69 34.37
CA ALA A 162 17.31 -13.10 34.29
C ALA A 162 16.46 -12.69 35.52
N ASN A 163 16.97 -12.90 36.73
CA ASN A 163 16.35 -12.46 38.00
C ASN A 163 16.16 -10.92 38.06
N TYR A 164 17.20 -10.18 37.71
CA TYR A 164 17.20 -8.73 37.74
C TYR A 164 16.27 -8.13 36.68
N CYS A 165 16.31 -8.65 35.44
CA CYS A 165 15.40 -8.25 34.37
C CYS A 165 13.94 -8.50 34.76
N ALA A 166 13.64 -9.69 35.31
CA ALA A 166 12.30 -10.03 35.79
C ALA A 166 11.82 -9.07 36.90
N ALA A 167 12.67 -8.80 37.91
CA ALA A 167 12.32 -7.88 38.97
C ALA A 167 12.11 -6.45 38.47
N LYS A 168 13.01 -5.93 37.61
CA LYS A 168 12.95 -4.56 37.10
C LYS A 168 11.78 -4.32 36.15
N LEU A 169 11.44 -5.27 35.29
CA LEU A 169 10.24 -5.16 34.45
C LEU A 169 8.95 -5.40 35.25
N GLY A 170 9.01 -6.24 36.30
CA GLY A 170 7.91 -6.40 37.27
C GLY A 170 7.58 -5.09 38.01
N ILE A 171 8.60 -4.28 38.34
CA ILE A 171 8.41 -2.94 38.91
C ILE A 171 7.65 -2.03 37.95
N LEU A 172 7.95 -2.07 36.64
CA LEU A 172 7.20 -1.31 35.65
C LEU A 172 5.73 -1.77 35.57
N GLY A 173 5.49 -3.07 35.60
CA GLY A 173 4.12 -3.63 35.67
C GLY A 173 3.34 -3.14 36.90
N LEU A 174 3.98 -3.15 38.08
CA LEU A 174 3.42 -2.60 39.32
C LEU A 174 3.13 -1.09 39.18
N ALA A 175 4.09 -0.32 38.68
CA ALA A 175 3.95 1.13 38.48
C ALA A 175 2.77 1.47 37.57
N ASN A 176 2.60 0.73 36.47
CA ASN A 176 1.49 0.91 35.54
C ASN A 176 0.12 0.73 36.20
N CYS A 177 -0.03 -0.25 37.10
CA CYS A 177 -1.27 -0.46 37.84
C CYS A 177 -1.51 0.66 38.86
N LEU A 178 -0.51 0.98 39.67
CA LEU A 178 -0.62 2.00 40.71
C LEU A 178 -0.87 3.40 40.14
N ALA A 179 -0.32 3.72 38.96
CA ALA A 179 -0.60 4.98 38.28
C ALA A 179 -2.09 5.15 37.94
N GLU A 180 -2.77 4.06 37.56
CA GLU A 180 -4.22 4.06 37.28
C GLU A 180 -5.04 4.16 38.58
N GLU A 181 -4.68 3.38 39.61
CA GLU A 181 -5.35 3.43 40.93
C GLU A 181 -5.21 4.80 41.61
N GLY A 182 -4.05 5.45 41.45
CA GLY A 182 -3.72 6.73 42.07
C GLY A 182 -4.28 7.96 41.36
N ARG A 183 -4.63 7.85 40.07
CA ARG A 183 -4.97 9.01 39.22
C ARG A 183 -6.11 9.86 39.79
N SER A 184 -7.18 9.22 40.27
CA SER A 184 -8.35 9.91 40.86
C SER A 184 -8.07 10.59 42.20
N ARG A 185 -6.91 10.33 42.81
CA ARG A 185 -6.51 10.79 44.15
C ARG A 185 -5.26 11.67 44.12
N GLY A 186 -4.86 12.20 42.95
CA GLY A 186 -3.68 13.07 42.83
C GLY A 186 -2.35 12.38 43.14
N ILE A 187 -2.31 11.04 43.06
CA ILE A 187 -1.11 10.24 43.27
C ILE A 187 -0.53 9.90 41.89
N HIS A 188 0.66 10.40 41.60
CA HIS A 188 1.35 10.12 40.34
C HIS A 188 2.46 9.09 40.57
N VAL A 189 2.52 8.09 39.69
CA VAL A 189 3.52 7.02 39.75
C VAL A 189 4.24 6.98 38.41
N ASN A 190 5.55 7.20 38.41
CA ASN A 190 6.39 7.19 37.23
C ASN A 190 7.57 6.24 37.41
N THR A 191 8.13 5.78 36.30
CA THR A 191 9.24 4.83 36.28
C THR A 191 10.43 5.43 35.54
N ILE A 192 11.63 5.25 36.10
CA ILE A 192 12.89 5.61 35.45
C ILE A 192 13.76 4.38 35.19
N ALA A 193 14.47 4.38 34.07
CA ALA A 193 15.51 3.45 33.68
C ALA A 193 16.85 4.21 33.64
N PRO A 194 17.53 4.35 34.79
CA PRO A 194 18.72 5.18 34.86
C PRO A 194 19.96 4.50 34.27
N ILE A 195 20.82 5.31 33.66
CA ILE A 195 22.19 4.97 33.24
C ILE A 195 23.12 5.90 34.01
N ALA A 196 23.80 5.35 35.02
CA ALA A 196 24.77 6.08 35.83
C ALA A 196 25.92 5.16 36.24
N ALA A 197 27.10 5.75 36.40
CA ALA A 197 28.21 5.11 37.06
C ALA A 197 27.81 4.78 38.49
N SER A 198 27.93 3.52 38.85
CA SER A 198 27.76 3.04 40.20
C SER A 198 28.83 2.00 40.49
N ARG A 199 28.96 1.65 41.77
CA ARG A 199 29.77 0.50 42.21
C ARG A 199 29.45 -0.79 41.43
N LEU A 200 28.27 -0.87 40.79
CA LEU A 200 27.80 -2.01 40.01
C LEU A 200 28.28 -2.00 38.54
N THR A 201 28.68 -0.85 37.98
CA THR A 201 29.08 -0.69 36.56
C THR A 201 30.59 -0.44 36.39
N GLU A 202 31.32 -0.22 37.50
CA GLU A 202 32.75 0.11 37.55
C GLU A 202 33.67 -0.99 36.97
N THR A 203 33.24 -2.26 36.97
CA THR A 203 34.07 -3.39 36.51
C THR A 203 34.02 -3.64 35.01
N VAL A 204 33.13 -2.95 34.27
CA VAL A 204 32.81 -3.27 32.86
C VAL A 204 33.03 -2.10 31.90
N MET A 205 33.13 -0.86 32.40
CA MET A 205 33.20 0.36 31.57
C MET A 205 34.54 1.08 31.70
N PRO A 206 35.03 1.76 30.64
CA PRO A 206 36.24 2.60 30.71
C PRO A 206 36.09 3.75 31.71
N ALA A 207 37.21 4.14 32.36
CA ALA A 207 37.22 5.17 33.40
C ALA A 207 36.69 6.54 32.94
N GLU A 208 36.99 6.93 31.70
CA GLU A 208 36.50 8.20 31.11
C GLU A 208 34.98 8.21 30.94
N LEU A 209 34.39 7.06 30.56
CA LEU A 209 32.95 6.90 30.43
C LEU A 209 32.26 6.93 31.81
N LEU A 210 32.85 6.27 32.82
CA LEU A 210 32.35 6.32 34.20
C LEU A 210 32.35 7.75 34.76
N ALA A 211 33.38 8.55 34.44
CA ALA A 211 33.46 9.95 34.86
C ALA A 211 32.37 10.85 34.21
N ALA A 212 31.89 10.48 33.03
CA ALA A 212 30.81 11.17 32.32
C ALA A 212 29.40 10.74 32.79
N LEU A 213 29.24 9.52 33.30
CA LEU A 213 27.96 8.96 33.77
C LEU A 213 27.63 9.35 35.23
N LYS A 214 27.68 10.64 35.55
CA LYS A 214 27.45 11.14 36.91
C LYS A 214 25.99 10.91 37.38
N PRO A 215 25.76 10.33 38.58
CA PRO A 215 24.41 10.16 39.14
C PRO A 215 23.61 11.48 39.27
N GLU A 216 24.30 12.61 39.37
CA GLU A 216 23.72 13.96 39.40
C GLU A 216 22.96 14.32 38.12
N TYR A 217 23.22 13.64 36.99
CA TYR A 217 22.49 13.86 35.74
C TYR A 217 21.14 13.14 35.70
N VAL A 218 20.85 12.26 36.66
CA VAL A 218 19.56 11.57 36.78
C VAL A 218 18.60 12.28 37.74
N SER A 219 19.12 12.79 38.86
CA SER A 219 18.31 13.42 39.91
C SER A 219 17.37 14.54 39.46
N PRO A 220 17.71 15.41 38.48
CA PRO A 220 16.80 16.45 38.02
C PRO A 220 15.47 15.90 37.48
N LEU A 221 15.51 14.78 36.74
CA LEU A 221 14.29 14.13 36.26
C LEU A 221 13.46 13.57 37.42
N VAL A 222 14.12 12.90 38.38
CA VAL A 222 13.44 12.39 39.58
C VAL A 222 12.76 13.52 40.36
N ALA A 223 13.47 14.63 40.58
CA ALA A 223 12.91 15.80 41.24
C ALA A 223 11.72 16.36 40.45
N TRP A 224 11.84 16.51 39.12
CA TRP A 224 10.73 16.97 38.27
C TRP A 224 9.49 16.07 38.41
N LEU A 225 9.64 14.76 38.28
CA LEU A 225 8.55 13.78 38.43
C LEU A 225 7.93 13.79 39.84
N CYS A 226 8.68 14.26 40.84
CA CYS A 226 8.23 14.41 42.22
C CYS A 226 7.64 15.78 42.55
N HIS A 227 7.66 16.74 41.61
CA HIS A 227 7.21 18.10 41.87
C HIS A 227 5.68 18.21 41.75
N GLU A 228 5.08 19.12 42.52
CA GLU A 228 3.62 19.30 42.54
C GLU A 228 3.05 19.74 41.18
N ARG A 229 3.83 20.51 40.42
CA ARG A 229 3.49 20.98 39.05
C ARG A 229 3.67 19.92 37.96
N CYS A 230 4.16 18.73 38.29
CA CYS A 230 4.31 17.66 37.31
C CYS A 230 3.02 16.84 37.25
N ASP A 231 2.34 16.91 36.11
CA ASP A 231 1.11 16.16 35.82
C ASP A 231 1.36 14.80 35.16
N GLU A 232 2.64 14.46 34.96
CA GLU A 232 3.03 13.17 34.39
C GLU A 232 2.73 12.04 35.39
N THR A 233 2.06 10.99 34.91
CA THR A 233 1.85 9.74 35.64
C THR A 233 1.84 8.61 34.62
N LYS A 234 2.23 7.40 35.04
CA LYS A 234 2.41 6.23 34.16
C LYS A 234 3.51 6.41 33.10
N GLY A 235 4.42 7.37 33.29
CA GLY A 235 5.56 7.57 32.41
C GLY A 235 6.66 6.54 32.66
N LEU A 236 7.34 6.14 31.58
CA LEU A 236 8.59 5.39 31.62
C LEU A 236 9.68 6.24 30.96
N PHE A 237 10.79 6.48 31.65
CA PHE A 237 11.85 7.35 31.15
C PHE A 237 13.23 6.71 31.22
N GLU A 238 13.97 6.72 30.11
CA GLU A 238 15.40 6.49 30.13
C GLU A 238 16.13 7.79 30.44
N VAL A 239 17.17 7.71 31.28
CA VAL A 239 17.87 8.91 31.75
C VAL A 239 19.33 8.62 32.12
N GLY A 240 20.25 9.46 31.65
CA GLY A 240 21.68 9.37 31.98
C GLY A 240 22.51 10.33 31.12
N ALA A 241 23.67 10.77 31.62
CA ALA A 241 24.59 11.67 30.89
C ALA A 241 23.96 12.96 30.31
N GLY A 242 22.87 13.47 30.91
CA GLY A 242 22.14 14.63 30.39
C GLY A 242 21.10 14.32 29.29
N TYR A 243 20.93 13.05 28.92
CA TYR A 243 19.86 12.58 28.06
C TYR A 243 18.64 12.15 28.90
N VAL A 244 17.44 12.49 28.42
CA VAL A 244 16.16 12.04 28.97
C VAL A 244 15.22 11.74 27.81
N ALA A 245 14.63 10.54 27.79
CA ALA A 245 13.62 10.17 26.80
C ALA A 245 12.48 9.40 27.44
N LYS A 246 11.27 9.57 26.90
CA LYS A 246 10.07 8.84 27.31
C LYS A 246 9.87 7.64 26.40
N LEU A 247 9.58 6.49 26.99
CA LEU A 247 9.29 5.25 26.28
C LEU A 247 7.79 4.96 26.35
N ARG A 248 7.27 4.28 25.32
CA ARG A 248 5.90 3.75 25.27
C ARG A 248 5.85 2.46 24.47
N THR A 249 4.78 1.68 24.67
CA THR A 249 4.52 0.51 23.83
C THR A 249 4.01 0.93 22.45
N GLU A 250 4.42 0.18 21.44
CA GLU A 250 3.95 0.28 20.07
C GLU A 250 3.42 -1.09 19.64
N ARG A 251 2.32 -1.10 18.91
CA ARG A 251 1.64 -2.32 18.44
C ARG A 251 1.42 -2.21 16.94
N ALA A 252 1.92 -3.17 16.17
CA ALA A 252 1.53 -3.34 14.76
C ALA A 252 -0.02 -3.36 14.62
N GLN A 253 -0.56 -2.83 13.53
CA GLN A 253 -2.02 -2.94 13.27
C GLN A 253 -2.50 -4.40 13.27
N GLY A 254 -1.63 -5.31 12.85
CA GLY A 254 -1.95 -6.72 12.73
C GLY A 254 -2.91 -6.99 11.58
N VAL A 255 -3.54 -8.16 11.64
CA VAL A 255 -4.50 -8.63 10.64
C VAL A 255 -5.68 -9.27 11.36
N SER A 256 -6.89 -8.88 10.96
CA SER A 256 -8.11 -9.56 11.37
C SER A 256 -8.40 -10.73 10.43
N PHE A 257 -8.61 -11.90 10.99
CA PHE A 257 -9.01 -13.10 10.25
C PHE A 257 -10.53 -13.24 10.33
N PRO A 258 -11.24 -13.35 9.19
CA PRO A 258 -12.69 -13.43 9.20
C PRO A 258 -13.16 -14.66 9.99
N LEU A 259 -14.10 -14.43 10.90
CA LEU A 259 -14.68 -15.48 11.74
C LEU A 259 -15.73 -16.27 10.94
N GLY A 260 -15.86 -17.57 11.22
CA GLY A 260 -16.76 -18.48 10.51
C GLY A 260 -16.07 -19.39 9.47
N ARG A 261 -14.74 -19.30 9.33
CA ARG A 261 -13.91 -20.26 8.58
C ARG A 261 -12.94 -20.97 9.52
N VAL A 262 -12.36 -22.09 9.07
CA VAL A 262 -11.22 -22.71 9.76
C VAL A 262 -10.05 -21.72 9.69
N PHE A 263 -9.63 -21.20 10.84
CA PHE A 263 -8.45 -20.36 10.95
C PHE A 263 -7.22 -21.27 11.12
N SER A 264 -6.35 -21.32 10.11
CA SER A 264 -5.22 -22.26 10.07
C SER A 264 -3.86 -21.61 10.34
N ILE A 265 -2.84 -22.45 10.56
CA ILE A 265 -1.45 -22.00 10.71
C ILE A 265 -0.95 -21.35 9.41
N GLU A 266 -1.36 -21.87 8.26
CA GLU A 266 -1.00 -21.37 6.93
C GLU A 266 -1.57 -19.96 6.69
N ASP A 267 -2.75 -19.63 7.22
CA ASP A 267 -3.31 -18.28 7.15
C ASP A 267 -2.45 -17.25 7.89
N VAL A 268 -1.95 -17.62 9.08
CA VAL A 268 -1.01 -16.79 9.84
C VAL A 268 0.30 -16.63 9.07
N SER A 269 0.86 -17.74 8.57
CA SER A 269 2.14 -17.73 7.84
C SER A 269 2.08 -16.85 6.59
N ARG A 270 1.03 -16.99 5.76
CA ARG A 270 0.85 -16.19 4.53
C ARG A 270 0.76 -14.69 4.78
N ARG A 271 0.27 -14.28 5.95
CA ARG A 271 0.09 -12.87 6.32
C ARG A 271 1.11 -12.38 7.34
N TRP A 272 2.15 -13.16 7.64
CA TRP A 272 3.09 -12.88 8.72
C TRP A 272 3.75 -11.50 8.58
N GLN A 273 4.23 -11.15 7.38
CA GLN A 273 4.87 -9.85 7.13
C GLN A 273 3.94 -8.67 7.46
N ARG A 274 2.64 -8.82 7.23
CA ARG A 274 1.64 -7.81 7.59
C ARG A 274 1.33 -7.81 9.09
N ILE A 275 1.32 -8.98 9.73
CA ILE A 275 1.11 -9.10 11.19
C ILE A 275 2.21 -8.38 11.96
N VAL A 276 3.46 -8.48 11.49
CA VAL A 276 4.64 -7.92 12.16
C VAL A 276 5.06 -6.56 11.60
N SER A 277 4.29 -5.96 10.68
CA SER A 277 4.62 -4.64 10.12
C SER A 277 4.27 -3.51 11.09
N PHE A 278 5.22 -2.59 11.28
CA PHE A 278 5.08 -1.40 12.11
C PHE A 278 4.89 -0.10 11.30
N GLU A 279 4.71 -0.19 9.97
CA GLU A 279 4.54 1.00 9.11
C GLU A 279 3.37 1.90 9.55
N ASP A 280 2.25 1.30 9.97
CA ASP A 280 1.04 1.98 10.45
C ASP A 280 0.76 1.68 11.94
N ALA A 281 1.81 1.55 12.75
CA ALA A 281 1.66 1.08 14.13
C ALA A 281 0.82 2.02 15.02
N GLU A 282 0.21 1.42 16.04
CA GLU A 282 -0.63 2.08 17.03
C GLU A 282 0.08 2.17 18.39
N HIS A 283 -0.37 3.08 19.24
CA HIS A 283 0.13 3.26 20.61
C HIS A 283 -0.98 3.04 21.63
N PRO A 284 -1.40 1.78 21.88
CA PRO A 284 -2.47 1.50 22.83
C PRO A 284 -2.07 1.97 24.24
N ALA A 285 -2.93 2.76 24.89
CA ALA A 285 -2.68 3.35 26.21
C ALA A 285 -3.40 2.62 27.35
N SER A 286 -4.43 1.83 27.00
CA SER A 286 -5.30 1.11 27.92
C SER A 286 -5.61 -0.33 27.47
N THR A 287 -6.14 -1.13 28.39
CA THR A 287 -6.67 -2.47 28.08
C THR A 287 -7.87 -2.41 27.12
N ALA A 288 -8.66 -1.33 27.16
CA ALA A 288 -9.77 -1.12 26.25
C ALA A 288 -9.31 -0.93 24.80
N ASP A 289 -8.23 -0.16 24.58
CA ASP A 289 -7.62 0.02 23.24
C ASP A 289 -7.10 -1.30 22.69
N SER A 290 -6.62 -2.18 23.57
CA SER A 290 -6.11 -3.50 23.18
C SER A 290 -7.21 -4.38 22.59
N ILE A 291 -8.42 -4.34 23.15
CA ILE A 291 -9.56 -5.21 22.78
C ILE A 291 -10.33 -4.70 21.55
N GLN A 292 -10.27 -3.39 21.26
CA GLN A 292 -11.00 -2.75 20.14
C GLN A 292 -10.91 -3.50 18.79
N PRO A 293 -9.73 -3.91 18.29
CA PRO A 293 -9.64 -4.63 17.01
C PRO A 293 -10.36 -5.98 17.03
N ILE A 294 -10.39 -6.66 18.18
CA ILE A 294 -11.05 -7.94 18.36
C ILE A 294 -12.56 -7.76 18.24
N LEU A 295 -13.13 -6.76 18.91
CA LEU A 295 -14.56 -6.44 18.83
C LEU A 295 -14.97 -6.06 17.40
N ARG A 296 -14.17 -5.24 16.72
CA ARG A 296 -14.42 -4.88 15.31
C ARG A 296 -14.43 -6.10 14.38
N ASN A 297 -13.65 -7.14 14.69
CA ASN A 297 -13.64 -8.38 13.92
C ASN A 297 -14.87 -9.25 14.22
N LEU A 298 -15.36 -9.26 15.47
CA LEU A 298 -16.60 -9.95 15.84
C LEU A 298 -17.82 -9.36 15.12
N ASP A 299 -17.87 -8.04 14.97
CA ASP A 299 -19.00 -7.32 14.35
C ASP A 299 -18.96 -7.32 12.81
N ARG A 300 -17.99 -8.01 12.19
CA ARG A 300 -17.80 -8.08 10.73
C ARG A 300 -17.82 -9.53 10.25
N PRO A 301 -19.00 -10.18 10.13
CA PRO A 301 -19.08 -11.52 9.56
C PRO A 301 -18.56 -11.52 8.11
N ALA A 302 -17.75 -12.52 7.78
CA ALA A 302 -17.19 -12.68 6.44
C ALA A 302 -18.33 -12.81 5.41
N ARG A 303 -18.24 -12.14 4.26
CA ARG A 303 -19.22 -12.32 3.16
C ARG A 303 -19.11 -13.68 2.47
N GLY A 304 -18.12 -14.50 2.84
CA GLY A 304 -17.85 -15.81 2.24
C GLY A 304 -16.72 -15.76 1.21
N GLY A 305 -16.43 -16.89 0.58
CA GLY A 305 -15.34 -17.04 -0.38
C GLY A 305 -14.41 -18.22 -0.08
N ASN A 306 -13.56 -18.53 -1.05
CA ASN A 306 -12.61 -19.64 -1.05
C ASN A 306 -11.31 -19.22 -1.76
N GLU A 307 -10.48 -20.17 -2.20
CA GLU A 307 -9.22 -19.88 -2.91
C GLU A 307 -9.41 -19.16 -4.26
N PHE A 308 -10.61 -19.22 -4.85
CA PHE A 308 -10.92 -18.60 -6.14
C PHE A 308 -11.62 -17.25 -6.00
N VAL A 309 -12.37 -17.02 -4.92
CA VAL A 309 -13.16 -15.80 -4.70
C VAL A 309 -13.01 -15.31 -3.27
N ASP A 310 -12.55 -14.08 -3.12
CA ASP A 310 -12.59 -13.30 -1.88
C ASP A 310 -13.69 -12.23 -2.02
N LEU A 311 -14.89 -12.54 -1.52
CA LEU A 311 -16.06 -11.66 -1.61
C LEU A 311 -15.89 -10.36 -0.83
N ASP A 312 -15.00 -10.33 0.17
CA ASP A 312 -14.74 -9.15 0.97
C ASP A 312 -13.84 -8.15 0.22
N VAL A 313 -12.89 -8.65 -0.59
CA VAL A 313 -12.09 -7.83 -1.52
C VAL A 313 -12.92 -7.41 -2.74
N ALA A 314 -13.64 -8.35 -3.35
CA ALA A 314 -14.41 -8.13 -4.57
C ALA A 314 -15.52 -7.09 -4.38
N ALA A 315 -16.14 -7.02 -3.20
CA ALA A 315 -17.19 -6.05 -2.91
C ALA A 315 -16.69 -4.62 -2.67
N ARG A 316 -15.39 -4.41 -2.44
CA ARG A 316 -14.83 -3.12 -2.00
C ARG A 316 -14.00 -2.41 -3.07
N THR A 317 -13.75 -3.08 -4.18
CA THR A 317 -12.82 -2.58 -5.20
C THR A 317 -13.56 -2.50 -6.52
N ASP A 318 -13.51 -1.32 -7.14
CA ASP A 318 -14.06 -1.11 -8.48
C ASP A 318 -12.95 -1.37 -9.51
N LEU A 319 -13.29 -2.05 -10.61
CA LEU A 319 -12.45 -2.10 -11.81
C LEU A 319 -12.92 -1.00 -12.76
N VAL A 320 -11.99 -0.14 -13.17
CA VAL A 320 -12.27 0.94 -14.11
C VAL A 320 -11.58 0.65 -15.43
N LEU A 321 -12.36 0.63 -16.51
CA LEU A 321 -11.87 0.47 -17.89
C LEU A 321 -12.39 1.62 -18.76
N GLU A 322 -11.73 1.85 -19.89
CA GLU A 322 -12.12 2.91 -20.83
C GLU A 322 -12.34 2.32 -22.21
N SER A 323 -13.26 2.92 -22.97
CA SER A 323 -13.43 2.64 -24.40
C SER A 323 -13.85 3.89 -25.17
N SER A 324 -13.88 3.79 -26.49
CA SER A 324 -14.47 4.81 -27.34
C SER A 324 -15.13 4.15 -28.53
N TYR A 325 -16.12 4.80 -29.11
CA TYR A 325 -16.75 4.36 -30.34
C TYR A 325 -17.15 5.56 -31.21
N ASP A 326 -17.35 5.30 -32.49
CA ASP A 326 -17.85 6.28 -33.45
C ASP A 326 -19.00 5.71 -34.33
N SER A 327 -19.44 6.48 -35.32
CA SER A 327 -20.52 6.08 -36.24
C SER A 327 -20.22 4.79 -37.01
N ARG A 328 -18.93 4.49 -37.28
CA ARG A 328 -18.54 3.25 -37.96
C ARG A 328 -18.81 2.05 -37.06
N ASP A 329 -18.49 2.15 -35.76
CA ASP A 329 -18.75 1.07 -34.80
C ASP A 329 -20.25 0.81 -34.63
N LEU A 330 -21.05 1.88 -34.61
CA LEU A 330 -22.51 1.79 -34.57
C LEU A 330 -23.09 1.08 -35.79
N ALA A 331 -22.66 1.47 -36.99
CA ALA A 331 -23.09 0.85 -38.24
C ALA A 331 -22.64 -0.62 -38.34
N LEU A 332 -21.41 -0.92 -37.93
CA LEU A 332 -20.86 -2.27 -37.91
C LEU A 332 -21.64 -3.19 -36.96
N TYR A 333 -21.99 -2.70 -35.77
CA TYR A 333 -22.84 -3.43 -34.84
C TYR A 333 -24.23 -3.68 -35.43
N ALA A 334 -24.84 -2.66 -36.03
CA ALA A 334 -26.17 -2.77 -36.62
C ALA A 334 -26.24 -3.85 -37.72
N LEU A 335 -25.28 -3.85 -38.64
CA LEU A 335 -25.11 -4.92 -39.63
C LEU A 335 -24.84 -6.27 -38.95
N GLY A 336 -23.99 -6.28 -37.92
CA GLY A 336 -23.63 -7.47 -37.14
C GLY A 336 -24.79 -8.12 -36.40
N VAL A 337 -25.88 -7.39 -36.14
CA VAL A 337 -27.12 -7.95 -35.59
C VAL A 337 -28.21 -8.13 -36.64
N GLY A 338 -27.93 -7.91 -37.93
CA GLY A 338 -28.85 -8.20 -39.05
C GLY A 338 -29.67 -7.01 -39.59
N ALA A 339 -29.37 -5.78 -39.18
CA ALA A 339 -30.05 -4.59 -39.71
C ALA A 339 -29.59 -4.24 -41.13
N ALA A 340 -30.46 -3.60 -41.90
CA ALA A 340 -30.23 -3.10 -43.25
C ALA A 340 -29.74 -4.18 -44.23
N ARG A 341 -30.26 -5.41 -44.09
CA ARG A 341 -29.95 -6.53 -44.98
C ARG A 341 -30.37 -6.27 -46.43
N ASP A 342 -31.51 -5.59 -46.60
CA ASP A 342 -31.90 -5.00 -47.88
C ASP A 342 -31.46 -3.53 -47.92
N PRO A 343 -30.51 -3.15 -48.79
CA PRO A 343 -30.07 -1.76 -48.90
C PRO A 343 -31.17 -0.81 -49.40
N LEU A 344 -32.29 -1.34 -49.92
CA LEU A 344 -33.46 -0.57 -50.33
C LEU A 344 -34.44 -0.31 -49.19
N ASP A 345 -34.28 -0.96 -48.03
CA ASP A 345 -35.13 -0.72 -46.86
C ASP A 345 -34.75 0.61 -46.18
N ALA A 346 -35.47 1.67 -46.57
CA ALA A 346 -35.30 2.99 -46.00
C ALA A 346 -35.56 3.05 -44.49
N SER A 347 -36.33 2.10 -43.92
CA SER A 347 -36.64 2.08 -42.50
C SER A 347 -35.45 1.60 -41.63
N GLU A 348 -34.53 0.83 -42.20
CA GLU A 348 -33.34 0.31 -41.52
C GLU A 348 -32.05 1.02 -41.91
N ARG A 349 -32.02 1.75 -43.03
CA ARG A 349 -30.86 2.55 -43.47
C ARG A 349 -30.34 3.52 -42.40
N LYS A 350 -31.23 4.06 -41.56
CA LYS A 350 -30.91 4.96 -40.44
C LYS A 350 -29.99 4.36 -39.37
N PHE A 351 -29.76 3.04 -39.36
CA PHE A 351 -28.85 2.40 -38.41
C PHE A 351 -27.43 2.19 -38.99
N VAL A 352 -27.26 2.32 -40.30
CA VAL A 352 -26.00 1.95 -41.00
C VAL A 352 -25.40 3.08 -41.84
N TYR A 353 -26.15 4.16 -42.09
CA TYR A 353 -25.69 5.28 -42.92
C TYR A 353 -25.57 6.57 -42.10
N GLU A 354 -24.33 6.97 -41.81
CA GLU A 354 -23.97 8.08 -40.92
C GLU A 354 -24.35 9.47 -41.44
N LEU A 355 -24.54 9.61 -42.75
CA LEU A 355 -25.00 10.86 -43.38
C LEU A 355 -26.53 10.97 -43.42
N ASP A 356 -27.28 9.94 -43.02
CA ASP A 356 -28.73 10.07 -42.85
C ASP A 356 -29.02 11.06 -41.70
N PRO A 357 -29.86 12.09 -41.89
CA PRO A 357 -30.21 13.02 -40.82
C PRO A 357 -30.81 12.31 -39.59
N THR A 358 -31.45 11.17 -39.81
CA THR A 358 -32.08 10.35 -38.76
C THR A 358 -31.16 9.25 -38.21
N PHE A 359 -29.86 9.27 -38.56
CA PHE A 359 -28.89 8.29 -38.09
C PHE A 359 -28.88 8.18 -36.57
N GLN A 360 -29.09 6.97 -36.08
CA GLN A 360 -29.17 6.63 -34.66
C GLN A 360 -28.53 5.28 -34.38
N ALA A 361 -27.95 5.13 -33.19
CA ALA A 361 -27.47 3.84 -32.71
C ALA A 361 -28.64 2.89 -32.45
N LEU A 362 -28.46 1.59 -32.68
CA LEU A 362 -29.35 0.59 -32.11
C LEU A 362 -29.18 0.58 -30.58
N PRO A 363 -30.27 0.61 -29.79
CA PRO A 363 -30.21 0.68 -28.33
C PRO A 363 -29.34 -0.40 -27.68
N THR A 364 -29.41 -1.63 -28.20
CA THR A 364 -28.65 -2.77 -27.70
C THR A 364 -27.15 -2.66 -27.88
N PHE A 365 -26.64 -1.68 -28.65
CA PHE A 365 -25.22 -1.36 -28.68
C PHE A 365 -24.68 -0.97 -27.30
N GLY A 366 -25.53 -0.53 -26.36
CA GLY A 366 -25.12 -0.15 -25.00
C GLY A 366 -24.37 -1.24 -24.21
N VAL A 367 -24.48 -2.51 -24.60
CA VAL A 367 -23.71 -3.61 -23.98
C VAL A 367 -22.28 -3.72 -24.52
N MET A 368 -22.01 -3.17 -25.72
CA MET A 368 -20.76 -3.40 -26.45
C MET A 368 -19.57 -2.65 -25.90
N PRO A 369 -19.62 -1.33 -25.62
CA PRO A 369 -18.45 -0.59 -25.16
C PRO A 369 -17.76 -1.21 -23.94
N GLN A 370 -18.54 -1.56 -22.90
CA GLN A 370 -18.02 -2.20 -21.70
C GLN A 370 -17.48 -3.61 -21.96
N SER A 371 -18.17 -4.41 -22.80
CA SER A 371 -17.75 -5.77 -23.13
C SER A 371 -16.44 -5.76 -23.92
N SER A 372 -16.30 -4.83 -24.86
CA SER A 372 -15.11 -4.60 -25.66
C SER A 372 -13.92 -4.16 -24.80
N ALA A 373 -14.14 -3.25 -23.84
CA ALA A 373 -13.10 -2.81 -22.90
C ALA A 373 -12.60 -3.97 -22.03
N MET A 374 -13.52 -4.79 -21.50
CA MET A 374 -13.19 -5.95 -20.69
C MET A 374 -12.40 -7.00 -21.48
N LEU A 375 -12.83 -7.31 -22.71
CA LEU A 375 -12.14 -8.28 -23.57
C LEU A 375 -10.79 -7.78 -24.08
N ALA A 376 -10.65 -6.47 -24.32
CA ALA A 376 -9.36 -5.86 -24.66
C ALA A 376 -8.36 -6.00 -23.50
N ALA A 377 -8.78 -5.64 -22.27
CA ALA A 377 -7.95 -5.83 -21.08
C ALA A 377 -7.59 -7.30 -20.85
N ALA A 378 -8.51 -8.24 -21.12
CA ALA A 378 -8.25 -9.67 -21.02
C ALA A 378 -7.19 -10.13 -22.02
N LYS A 379 -7.29 -9.66 -23.27
CA LYS A 379 -6.35 -9.98 -24.35
C LYS A 379 -4.93 -9.48 -24.05
N ASP A 380 -4.82 -8.30 -23.44
CA ASP A 380 -3.54 -7.70 -23.08
C ASP A 380 -2.96 -8.27 -21.77
N GLY A 381 -3.69 -9.19 -21.11
CA GLY A 381 -3.31 -9.78 -19.83
C GLY A 381 -3.36 -8.81 -18.65
N THR A 382 -4.00 -7.65 -18.83
CA THR A 382 -4.14 -6.59 -17.81
C THR A 382 -5.45 -6.69 -17.03
N LEU A 383 -6.40 -7.52 -17.47
CA LEU A 383 -7.63 -7.76 -16.74
C LEU A 383 -7.36 -8.51 -15.43
N SER A 384 -7.46 -7.79 -14.33
CA SER A 384 -7.45 -8.33 -12.97
C SER A 384 -8.77 -7.98 -12.30
N LEU A 385 -9.58 -9.00 -11.99
CA LEU A 385 -10.81 -8.83 -11.23
C LEU A 385 -10.47 -8.83 -9.73
N PRO A 386 -10.67 -7.72 -9.00
CA PRO A 386 -10.32 -7.67 -7.58
C PRO A 386 -11.03 -8.77 -6.79
N GLY A 387 -10.27 -9.51 -5.99
CA GLY A 387 -10.82 -10.59 -5.16
C GLY A 387 -11.27 -11.82 -5.96
N MET A 388 -10.95 -11.95 -7.25
CA MET A 388 -11.33 -13.11 -8.06
C MET A 388 -10.11 -13.67 -8.81
N SER A 389 -9.84 -14.95 -8.60
CA SER A 389 -8.68 -15.66 -9.15
C SER A 389 -9.11 -16.94 -9.86
N PHE A 390 -9.81 -16.79 -10.98
CA PHE A 390 -10.16 -17.88 -11.89
C PHE A 390 -10.07 -17.40 -13.35
N GLY A 391 -9.77 -18.32 -14.26
CA GLY A 391 -9.65 -18.00 -15.69
C GLY A 391 -11.00 -17.82 -16.37
N LEU A 392 -10.99 -17.10 -17.50
CA LEU A 392 -12.17 -16.86 -18.35
C LEU A 392 -12.74 -18.16 -18.94
N ASP A 393 -11.96 -19.23 -19.01
CA ASP A 393 -12.39 -20.57 -19.46
C ASP A 393 -13.50 -21.17 -18.59
N ARG A 394 -13.62 -20.71 -17.33
CA ARG A 394 -14.65 -21.16 -16.39
C ARG A 394 -15.92 -20.30 -16.39
N LEU A 395 -15.90 -19.16 -17.10
CA LEU A 395 -16.93 -18.15 -17.05
C LEU A 395 -17.95 -18.34 -18.18
N LEU A 396 -19.22 -18.51 -17.82
CA LEU A 396 -20.34 -18.54 -18.76
C LEU A 396 -21.22 -17.31 -18.53
N HIS A 397 -21.50 -16.58 -19.61
CA HIS A 397 -22.38 -15.43 -19.59
C HIS A 397 -23.85 -15.88 -19.56
N GLY A 398 -24.51 -15.75 -18.40
CA GLY A 398 -25.82 -16.34 -18.14
C GLY A 398 -27.00 -15.39 -18.38
N GLU A 399 -26.92 -14.18 -17.87
CA GLU A 399 -27.97 -13.15 -18.00
C GLU A 399 -27.35 -11.80 -18.32
N GLN A 400 -28.09 -11.01 -19.11
CA GLN A 400 -27.74 -9.64 -19.45
C GLN A 400 -28.93 -8.72 -19.14
N TYR A 401 -28.66 -7.63 -18.44
CA TYR A 401 -29.53 -6.48 -18.32
C TYR A 401 -28.83 -5.25 -18.88
N MET A 402 -29.56 -4.43 -19.61
CA MET A 402 -29.10 -3.15 -20.11
C MET A 402 -30.20 -2.11 -19.90
N GLU A 403 -29.83 -0.95 -19.39
CA GLU A 403 -30.70 0.23 -19.27
C GLU A 403 -30.00 1.45 -19.83
N LEU A 404 -30.69 2.17 -20.72
CA LEU A 404 -30.25 3.43 -21.30
C LEU A 404 -30.83 4.59 -20.49
N ARG A 405 -30.00 5.60 -20.19
CA ARG A 405 -30.48 6.87 -19.60
C ARG A 405 -31.06 7.80 -20.67
N GLY A 406 -30.63 7.63 -21.91
CA GLY A 406 -31.15 8.31 -23.10
C GLY A 406 -30.59 7.70 -24.38
N PRO A 407 -30.88 8.29 -25.55
CA PRO A 407 -30.32 7.85 -26.83
C PRO A 407 -28.79 7.88 -26.81
N LEU A 408 -28.16 6.82 -27.31
CA LEU A 408 -26.70 6.76 -27.40
C LEU A 408 -26.19 7.84 -28.38
N PRO A 409 -25.14 8.60 -28.01
CA PRO A 409 -24.53 9.56 -28.91
C PRO A 409 -23.87 8.85 -30.10
N ARG A 410 -23.67 9.59 -31.21
CA ARG A 410 -23.07 9.07 -32.44
C ARG A 410 -21.59 8.68 -32.29
N ALA A 411 -20.92 9.30 -31.32
CA ALA A 411 -19.58 8.96 -30.89
C ALA A 411 -19.43 9.36 -29.42
N ALA A 412 -18.67 8.59 -28.65
CA ALA A 412 -18.34 8.93 -27.28
C ALA A 412 -17.03 8.25 -26.84
N LYS A 413 -16.33 8.87 -25.89
CA LYS A 413 -15.39 8.18 -25.02
C LYS A 413 -16.07 7.87 -23.71
N LEU A 414 -15.91 6.64 -23.24
CA LEU A 414 -16.63 6.12 -22.11
C LEU A 414 -15.67 5.59 -21.05
N ARG A 415 -16.05 5.83 -19.80
CA ARG A 415 -15.43 5.25 -18.62
C ARG A 415 -16.40 4.26 -18.00
N HIS A 416 -15.95 3.02 -17.86
CA HIS A 416 -16.75 1.91 -17.34
C HIS A 416 -16.30 1.55 -15.93
N ARG A 417 -17.21 1.61 -14.97
CA ARG A 417 -16.98 1.19 -13.59
C ARG A 417 -17.67 -0.14 -13.34
N PHE A 418 -16.87 -1.20 -13.24
CA PHE A 418 -17.30 -2.56 -12.92
C PHE A 418 -17.27 -2.77 -11.41
N ARG A 419 -18.38 -3.24 -10.84
CA ARG A 419 -18.51 -3.58 -9.43
C ARG A 419 -19.20 -4.92 -9.26
N MET A 420 -18.72 -5.76 -8.36
CA MET A 420 -19.46 -6.95 -7.95
C MET A 420 -20.70 -6.50 -7.15
N LYS A 421 -21.89 -6.69 -7.72
CA LYS A 421 -23.16 -6.39 -7.09
C LYS A 421 -23.51 -7.48 -6.08
N GLU A 422 -23.52 -8.73 -6.52
CA GLU A 422 -23.93 -9.90 -5.74
C GLU A 422 -23.13 -11.14 -6.15
N ALA A 423 -23.01 -12.09 -5.23
CA ALA A 423 -22.44 -13.41 -5.51
C ALA A 423 -23.21 -14.49 -4.75
N TYR A 424 -23.49 -15.60 -5.42
CA TYR A 424 -24.28 -16.71 -4.90
C TYR A 424 -23.51 -18.02 -5.03
N ASP A 425 -23.61 -18.86 -3.99
CA ASP A 425 -22.97 -20.16 -3.91
C ASP A 425 -23.90 -21.27 -4.43
N LYS A 426 -23.60 -21.78 -5.63
CA LYS A 426 -24.33 -22.89 -6.25
C LYS A 426 -23.45 -24.13 -6.38
N ASP A 427 -22.91 -24.59 -5.24
CA ASP A 427 -22.04 -25.76 -5.09
C ASP A 427 -22.29 -26.85 -6.16
N PRO A 428 -21.28 -27.19 -7.00
CA PRO A 428 -19.87 -26.74 -6.95
C PRO A 428 -19.56 -25.43 -7.70
N ASN A 429 -20.57 -24.68 -8.15
CA ASN A 429 -20.42 -23.51 -9.01
C ASN A 429 -20.75 -22.20 -8.29
N ALA A 430 -20.41 -21.07 -8.90
CA ALA A 430 -20.75 -19.73 -8.40
C ALA A 430 -21.58 -18.97 -9.42
N VAL A 431 -22.45 -18.08 -8.94
CA VAL A 431 -23.08 -17.04 -9.77
C VAL A 431 -22.59 -15.69 -9.26
N ILE A 432 -22.01 -14.88 -10.14
CA ILE A 432 -21.48 -13.56 -9.81
C ILE A 432 -22.18 -12.53 -10.69
N VAL A 433 -22.76 -11.51 -10.08
CA VAL A 433 -23.45 -10.42 -10.77
C VAL A 433 -22.56 -9.18 -10.73
N PHE A 434 -22.20 -8.66 -11.90
CA PHE A 434 -21.46 -7.42 -12.05
C PHE A 434 -22.43 -6.30 -12.44
N ALA A 435 -22.40 -5.21 -11.68
CA ALA A 435 -23.01 -3.94 -12.05
C ALA A 435 -21.96 -3.08 -12.76
N ILE A 436 -22.34 -2.49 -13.90
CA ILE A 436 -21.42 -1.76 -14.76
C ILE A 436 -22.07 -0.43 -15.14
N SER A 437 -21.51 0.66 -14.64
CA SER A 437 -21.91 2.02 -14.98
C SER A 437 -20.97 2.56 -16.06
N SER A 438 -21.53 3.08 -17.16
CA SER A 438 -20.77 3.69 -18.25
C SER A 438 -21.04 5.19 -18.31
N GLU A 439 -20.02 5.97 -17.99
CA GLU A 439 -20.05 7.43 -17.94
C GLU A 439 -19.40 8.01 -19.19
N ASP A 440 -19.94 9.12 -19.71
CA ASP A 440 -19.34 9.89 -20.79
C ASP A 440 -18.20 10.83 -20.30
N GLU A 441 -17.62 11.61 -21.21
CA GLU A 441 -16.54 12.57 -20.89
C GLU A 441 -16.97 13.68 -19.90
N ASN A 442 -18.28 13.89 -19.72
CA ASN A 442 -18.85 14.85 -18.75
C ASN A 442 -19.14 14.22 -17.39
N GLY A 443 -18.95 12.90 -17.24
CA GLY A 443 -19.31 12.14 -16.05
C GLY A 443 -20.80 11.83 -15.94
N GLU A 444 -21.57 11.95 -17.03
CA GLU A 444 -22.98 11.55 -17.08
C GLU A 444 -23.08 10.05 -17.39
N GLU A 445 -23.81 9.29 -16.57
CA GLU A 445 -24.08 7.88 -16.85
C GLU A 445 -25.02 7.78 -18.05
N ILE A 446 -24.55 7.17 -19.14
CA ILE A 446 -25.35 6.98 -20.36
C ILE A 446 -25.96 5.58 -20.46
N VAL A 447 -25.27 4.57 -19.90
CA VAL A 447 -25.72 3.17 -19.92
C VAL A 447 -25.37 2.50 -18.59
N TYR A 448 -26.35 1.78 -18.05
CA TYR A 448 -26.17 0.86 -16.94
C TYR A 448 -26.35 -0.58 -17.42
N ASN A 449 -25.42 -1.47 -17.08
CA ASN A 449 -25.50 -2.88 -17.41
C ASN A 449 -25.40 -3.74 -16.14
N GLU A 450 -26.13 -4.86 -16.13
CA GLU A 450 -25.85 -5.96 -15.20
C GLU A 450 -25.51 -7.22 -15.99
N MET A 451 -24.37 -7.82 -15.67
CA MET A 451 -23.90 -9.06 -16.27
C MET A 451 -23.87 -10.15 -15.20
N THR A 452 -24.57 -11.25 -15.45
CA THR A 452 -24.51 -12.44 -14.59
C THR A 452 -23.57 -13.47 -15.19
N ALA A 453 -22.48 -13.76 -14.47
CA ALA A 453 -21.50 -14.78 -14.79
C ALA A 453 -21.74 -16.05 -13.96
N PHE A 454 -21.89 -17.19 -14.63
CA PHE A 454 -21.87 -18.50 -14.01
C PHE A 454 -20.45 -19.06 -14.08
N VAL A 455 -19.81 -19.27 -12.93
CA VAL A 455 -18.41 -19.69 -12.84
C VAL A 455 -18.33 -21.13 -12.34
N LYS A 456 -17.81 -22.02 -13.19
CA LYS A 456 -17.75 -23.45 -12.88
C LYS A 456 -16.67 -23.80 -11.86
N GLY A 457 -17.00 -24.64 -10.88
CA GLY A 457 -16.03 -25.19 -9.92
C GLY A 457 -15.46 -24.17 -8.92
N VAL A 458 -16.11 -23.02 -8.78
CA VAL A 458 -15.69 -21.91 -7.91
C VAL A 458 -16.62 -21.78 -6.68
N GLY A 459 -17.68 -22.58 -6.60
CA GLY A 459 -18.63 -22.65 -5.47
C GLY A 459 -18.07 -23.35 -4.23
N GLY A 460 -18.96 -23.65 -3.27
CA GLY A 460 -18.67 -24.50 -2.11
C GLY A 460 -18.09 -23.77 -0.90
N TRP A 461 -18.37 -22.48 -0.74
CA TRP A 461 -17.96 -21.70 0.44
C TRP A 461 -19.06 -21.60 1.52
N GLY A 462 -20.22 -22.24 1.30
CA GLY A 462 -21.35 -22.28 2.22
C GLY A 462 -22.19 -20.99 2.24
N GLY A 463 -22.22 -20.25 1.12
CA GLY A 463 -22.96 -18.98 0.99
C GLY A 463 -24.44 -19.14 0.63
N ASP A 464 -25.13 -18.01 0.45
CA ASP A 464 -26.51 -17.99 -0.05
C ASP A 464 -26.57 -18.55 -1.48
N ARG A 465 -27.52 -19.45 -1.75
CA ARG A 465 -27.74 -20.05 -3.09
C ARG A 465 -28.39 -19.06 -4.07
N GLY A 466 -28.91 -17.96 -3.54
CA GLY A 466 -29.58 -16.91 -4.31
C GLY A 466 -30.98 -17.29 -4.77
N PRO A 467 -31.65 -16.36 -5.47
CA PRO A 467 -33.01 -16.58 -5.94
C PRO A 467 -33.10 -17.79 -6.88
N SER A 468 -34.20 -18.53 -6.74
CA SER A 468 -34.56 -19.65 -7.60
C SER A 468 -36.02 -19.52 -8.03
N GLY A 469 -36.28 -19.65 -9.33
CA GLY A 469 -37.59 -19.45 -9.94
C GLY A 469 -37.48 -18.75 -11.30
N ASP A 470 -38.43 -19.00 -12.19
CA ASP A 470 -38.54 -18.26 -13.45
C ASP A 470 -39.26 -16.93 -13.20
N VAL A 471 -38.71 -15.86 -13.77
CA VAL A 471 -39.21 -14.48 -13.68
C VAL A 471 -39.44 -13.99 -15.10
N ASN A 472 -40.47 -13.18 -15.34
CA ASN A 472 -40.87 -12.74 -16.69
C ASN A 472 -41.18 -13.93 -17.62
N VAL A 473 -42.00 -14.87 -17.13
CA VAL A 473 -42.48 -16.00 -17.93
C VAL A 473 -43.53 -15.50 -18.91
N PRO A 474 -43.50 -15.93 -20.20
CA PRO A 474 -44.56 -15.61 -21.15
C PRO A 474 -45.95 -15.94 -20.59
N PRO A 475 -46.95 -15.05 -20.76
CA PRO A 475 -48.30 -15.32 -20.31
C PRO A 475 -48.93 -16.44 -21.13
N ASP A 476 -49.88 -17.17 -20.53
CA ASP A 476 -50.62 -18.26 -21.17
C ASP A 476 -51.70 -17.73 -22.14
N ARG A 477 -51.24 -17.06 -23.21
CA ARG A 477 -52.03 -16.53 -24.33
C ARG A 477 -51.16 -16.39 -25.58
N GLU A 478 -51.78 -16.19 -26.73
CA GLU A 478 -51.06 -15.91 -27.98
C GLU A 478 -50.20 -14.61 -27.89
N PRO A 479 -49.03 -14.56 -28.55
CA PRO A 479 -48.20 -13.35 -28.62
C PRO A 479 -48.90 -12.22 -29.37
N ASP A 480 -48.66 -10.97 -28.95
CA ASP A 480 -49.18 -9.79 -29.66
C ASP A 480 -48.38 -9.50 -30.93
N ALA A 481 -47.11 -9.89 -30.96
CA ALA A 481 -46.25 -9.81 -32.14
C ALA A 481 -45.31 -11.00 -32.23
N VAL A 482 -45.06 -11.46 -33.46
CA VAL A 482 -44.08 -12.51 -33.77
C VAL A 482 -43.25 -12.03 -34.95
N ILE A 483 -41.93 -12.00 -34.78
CA ILE A 483 -40.99 -11.71 -35.87
C ILE A 483 -40.13 -12.95 -36.09
N GLU A 484 -40.12 -13.43 -37.33
CA GLU A 484 -39.23 -14.48 -37.79
C GLU A 484 -38.11 -13.89 -38.63
N GLU A 485 -36.85 -14.15 -38.26
CA GLU A 485 -35.69 -13.67 -38.99
C GLU A 485 -34.61 -14.75 -39.09
N ARG A 486 -34.18 -15.02 -40.32
CA ARG A 486 -33.08 -15.96 -40.58
C ARG A 486 -31.74 -15.24 -40.51
N THR A 487 -30.90 -15.65 -39.56
CA THR A 487 -29.53 -15.15 -39.41
C THR A 487 -28.67 -15.51 -40.62
N ASP A 488 -27.64 -14.71 -40.92
CA ASP A 488 -26.72 -15.04 -42.02
C ASP A 488 -25.73 -16.17 -41.63
N PRO A 489 -25.29 -17.00 -42.60
CA PRO A 489 -24.27 -18.01 -42.33
C PRO A 489 -22.93 -17.45 -41.81
N ASN A 490 -22.63 -16.18 -42.11
CA ASN A 490 -21.44 -15.48 -41.65
C ASN A 490 -21.71 -14.51 -40.48
N GLN A 491 -22.90 -14.55 -39.86
CA GLN A 491 -23.31 -13.57 -38.83
C GLN A 491 -22.32 -13.49 -37.66
N THR A 492 -21.79 -14.62 -37.20
CA THR A 492 -20.78 -14.66 -36.14
C THR A 492 -19.49 -13.93 -36.50
N LEU A 493 -19.07 -14.04 -37.76
CA LEU A 493 -17.84 -13.43 -38.27
C LEU A 493 -17.98 -11.92 -38.42
N LEU A 494 -19.19 -11.43 -38.68
CA LEU A 494 -19.49 -10.00 -38.73
C LEU A 494 -19.65 -9.43 -37.31
N TYR A 495 -20.47 -10.06 -36.47
CA TYR A 495 -20.75 -9.55 -35.12
C TYR A 495 -19.49 -9.42 -34.26
N ARG A 496 -18.58 -10.39 -34.31
CA ARG A 496 -17.31 -10.36 -33.56
C ARG A 496 -16.48 -9.10 -33.81
N LEU A 497 -16.62 -8.46 -34.98
CA LEU A 497 -15.91 -7.22 -35.30
C LEU A 497 -16.35 -6.03 -34.45
N SER A 498 -17.49 -6.15 -33.77
CA SER A 498 -17.98 -5.16 -32.80
C SER A 498 -17.26 -5.23 -31.45
N GLY A 499 -16.39 -6.23 -31.23
CA GLY A 499 -15.50 -6.29 -30.06
C GLY A 499 -15.38 -7.63 -29.35
N ASP A 500 -16.22 -8.63 -29.68
CA ASP A 500 -16.10 -9.97 -29.10
C ASP A 500 -15.31 -10.93 -30.00
N TRP A 501 -14.00 -10.94 -29.78
CA TRP A 501 -13.02 -11.68 -30.58
C TRP A 501 -12.90 -13.16 -30.24
N ASN A 502 -13.69 -13.68 -29.29
CA ASN A 502 -13.52 -15.04 -28.76
C ASN A 502 -13.49 -16.11 -29.87
N PRO A 503 -12.45 -16.96 -29.94
CA PRO A 503 -12.32 -17.99 -30.98
C PRO A 503 -13.50 -18.95 -31.07
N LEU A 504 -14.25 -19.15 -29.98
CA LEU A 504 -15.46 -19.97 -29.93
C LEU A 504 -16.48 -19.66 -31.04
N HIS A 505 -16.50 -18.42 -31.51
CA HIS A 505 -17.45 -17.94 -32.53
C HIS A 505 -16.90 -17.94 -33.96
N ALA A 506 -15.62 -18.29 -34.15
CA ALA A 506 -14.97 -18.21 -35.46
C ALA A 506 -14.19 -19.48 -35.85
N ASP A 507 -13.56 -20.16 -34.89
CA ASP A 507 -12.70 -21.32 -35.13
C ASP A 507 -13.45 -22.63 -34.80
N PRO A 508 -13.72 -23.50 -35.80
CA PRO A 508 -14.35 -24.79 -35.60
C PRO A 508 -13.58 -25.72 -34.65
N ALA A 509 -12.24 -25.72 -34.69
CA ALA A 509 -11.43 -26.58 -33.84
C ALA A 509 -11.56 -26.17 -32.37
N PHE A 510 -11.53 -24.85 -32.12
CA PHE A 510 -11.74 -24.30 -30.78
C PHE A 510 -13.16 -24.58 -30.28
N ALA A 511 -14.19 -24.38 -31.11
CA ALA A 511 -15.58 -24.66 -30.73
C ALA A 511 -15.80 -26.14 -30.37
N THR A 512 -15.21 -27.05 -31.16
CA THR A 512 -15.26 -28.50 -30.91
C THR A 512 -14.58 -28.87 -29.59
N ALA A 513 -13.43 -28.27 -29.28
CA ALA A 513 -12.72 -28.49 -28.02
C ALA A 513 -13.55 -28.08 -26.79
N PHE A 514 -14.47 -27.11 -26.95
CA PHE A 514 -15.39 -26.66 -25.91
C PHE A 514 -16.77 -27.34 -25.95
N GLY A 515 -16.93 -28.41 -26.75
CA GLY A 515 -18.12 -29.26 -26.78
C GLY A 515 -19.23 -28.79 -27.71
N TYR A 516 -18.94 -27.91 -28.67
CA TYR A 516 -19.90 -27.48 -29.70
C TYR A 516 -19.57 -28.10 -31.05
N GLU A 517 -20.59 -28.54 -31.80
CA GLU A 517 -20.41 -29.14 -33.13
C GLU A 517 -19.71 -28.20 -34.15
N LYS A 518 -19.98 -26.90 -34.03
CA LYS A 518 -19.45 -25.83 -34.90
C LYS A 518 -19.53 -24.49 -34.17
N PRO A 519 -18.91 -23.42 -34.69
CA PRO A 519 -18.98 -22.10 -34.08
C PRO A 519 -20.43 -21.65 -33.85
N ILE A 520 -20.71 -21.18 -32.64
CA ILE A 520 -22.04 -20.72 -32.21
C ILE A 520 -22.17 -19.21 -32.37
N LEU A 521 -23.39 -18.71 -32.54
CA LEU A 521 -23.69 -17.29 -32.49
C LEU A 521 -23.48 -16.74 -31.07
N HIS A 522 -22.94 -15.53 -30.97
CA HIS A 522 -22.82 -14.84 -29.68
C HIS A 522 -24.20 -14.66 -29.04
N GLY A 523 -24.30 -14.90 -27.74
CA GLY A 523 -25.54 -14.61 -27.00
C GLY A 523 -25.96 -13.15 -27.18
N LEU A 524 -25.00 -12.22 -27.06
CA LEU A 524 -25.24 -10.79 -27.26
C LEU A 524 -25.63 -10.41 -28.70
N CYS A 525 -25.27 -11.22 -29.71
CA CYS A 525 -25.78 -11.04 -31.08
C CYS A 525 -27.27 -11.39 -31.15
N THR A 526 -27.66 -12.54 -30.58
CA THR A 526 -29.08 -12.94 -30.47
C THR A 526 -29.89 -11.92 -29.69
N PHE A 527 -29.32 -11.35 -28.61
CA PHE A 527 -29.90 -10.24 -27.85
C PHE A 527 -30.10 -8.99 -28.72
N GLY A 528 -29.13 -8.64 -29.58
CA GLY A 528 -29.25 -7.54 -30.53
C GLY A 528 -30.38 -7.74 -31.56
N HIS A 529 -30.53 -8.95 -32.10
CA HIS A 529 -31.68 -9.30 -32.95
C HIS A 529 -33.01 -9.11 -32.19
N CYS A 530 -33.10 -9.58 -30.94
CA CYS A 530 -34.30 -9.40 -30.11
C CYS A 530 -34.60 -7.91 -29.88
N GLY A 531 -33.59 -7.09 -29.60
CA GLY A 531 -33.73 -5.64 -29.46
C GLY A 531 -34.27 -4.98 -30.73
N ARG A 532 -33.78 -5.37 -31.91
CA ARG A 532 -34.32 -4.87 -33.18
C ARG A 532 -35.77 -5.33 -33.39
N HIS A 533 -36.08 -6.59 -33.11
CA HIS A 533 -37.44 -7.11 -33.24
C HIS A 533 -38.43 -6.32 -32.36
N LEU A 534 -38.06 -6.02 -31.11
CA LEU A 534 -38.86 -5.21 -30.19
C LEU A 534 -39.09 -3.78 -30.73
N VAL A 535 -38.02 -3.12 -31.16
CA VAL A 535 -38.08 -1.76 -31.71
C VAL A 535 -38.92 -1.72 -32.98
N ARG A 536 -38.81 -2.73 -33.85
CA ARG A 536 -39.61 -2.85 -35.07
C ARG A 536 -41.09 -3.12 -34.79
N ALA A 537 -41.40 -3.98 -33.81
CA ALA A 537 -42.78 -4.37 -33.50
C ALA A 537 -43.56 -3.30 -32.72
N PHE A 538 -42.91 -2.60 -31.78
CA PHE A 538 -43.62 -1.75 -30.81
C PHE A 538 -43.19 -0.27 -30.83
N CYS A 539 -42.15 0.10 -31.57
CA CYS A 539 -41.59 1.46 -31.54
C CYS A 539 -41.51 2.12 -32.92
N GLU A 540 -42.26 1.64 -33.91
CA GLU A 540 -42.18 2.13 -35.31
C GLU A 540 -40.75 2.12 -35.87
N ASN A 541 -39.95 1.13 -35.42
CA ASN A 541 -38.54 1.00 -35.70
C ASN A 541 -37.65 2.16 -35.16
N ASP A 542 -38.13 3.00 -34.24
CA ASP A 542 -37.35 4.06 -33.59
C ASP A 542 -36.74 3.58 -32.27
N GLY A 543 -35.42 3.42 -32.25
CA GLY A 543 -34.69 2.82 -31.13
C GLY A 543 -34.75 3.65 -29.85
N ARG A 544 -34.98 4.96 -29.96
CA ARG A 544 -35.00 5.89 -28.81
C ARG A 544 -36.06 5.57 -27.76
N TRP A 545 -37.05 4.75 -28.09
CA TRP A 545 -38.10 4.31 -27.15
C TRP A 545 -37.68 3.18 -26.23
N LEU A 546 -36.70 2.35 -26.62
CA LEU A 546 -36.27 1.23 -25.79
C LEU A 546 -35.46 1.75 -24.60
N LYS A 547 -36.03 1.59 -23.40
CA LYS A 547 -35.41 2.02 -22.14
C LYS A 547 -34.49 0.94 -21.56
N SER A 548 -35.01 -0.27 -21.40
CA SER A 548 -34.24 -1.37 -20.84
C SER A 548 -34.62 -2.71 -21.45
N ILE A 549 -33.72 -3.68 -21.36
CA ILE A 549 -33.92 -5.04 -21.82
C ILE A 549 -33.16 -6.00 -20.89
N LYS A 550 -33.85 -7.03 -20.41
CA LYS A 550 -33.29 -8.12 -19.61
C LYS A 550 -33.51 -9.43 -20.34
N VAL A 551 -32.49 -10.27 -20.41
CA VAL A 551 -32.58 -11.62 -20.99
C VAL A 551 -31.81 -12.65 -20.17
N ARG A 552 -32.24 -13.91 -20.26
CA ARG A 552 -31.46 -15.07 -19.86
C ARG A 552 -31.12 -15.93 -21.07
N PHE A 553 -29.84 -16.21 -21.27
CA PHE A 553 -29.36 -17.09 -22.34
C PHE A 553 -29.62 -18.55 -21.95
N ALA A 554 -30.41 -19.22 -22.77
CA ALA A 554 -30.98 -20.53 -22.47
C ALA A 554 -30.21 -21.66 -23.14
N LYS A 555 -29.89 -21.49 -24.43
CA LYS A 555 -29.24 -22.44 -25.32
C LYS A 555 -28.49 -21.69 -26.42
N ASN A 556 -27.58 -22.37 -27.10
CA ASN A 556 -26.80 -21.82 -28.20
C ASN A 556 -27.65 -21.69 -29.49
N VAL A 557 -27.29 -20.72 -30.33
CA VAL A 557 -27.80 -20.53 -31.69
C VAL A 557 -26.66 -20.81 -32.67
N TYR A 558 -26.94 -21.41 -33.81
CA TYR A 558 -25.99 -21.56 -34.90
C TYR A 558 -26.25 -20.51 -36.00
N PRO A 559 -25.20 -19.89 -36.56
CA PRO A 559 -25.38 -18.99 -37.70
C PRO A 559 -26.07 -19.69 -38.87
N GLY A 560 -27.04 -19.02 -39.50
CA GLY A 560 -27.91 -19.55 -40.55
C GLY A 560 -29.27 -20.09 -40.07
N GLU A 561 -29.45 -20.27 -38.75
CA GLU A 561 -30.73 -20.64 -38.13
C GLU A 561 -31.72 -19.46 -38.10
N THR A 562 -33.00 -19.79 -37.97
CA THR A 562 -34.10 -18.84 -37.94
C THR A 562 -34.53 -18.56 -36.51
N LEU A 563 -34.38 -17.30 -36.10
CA LEU A 563 -34.87 -16.80 -34.82
C LEU A 563 -36.34 -16.45 -34.95
N VAL A 564 -37.16 -16.92 -34.01
CA VAL A 564 -38.57 -16.53 -33.88
C VAL A 564 -38.73 -15.86 -32.53
N THR A 565 -38.87 -14.54 -32.54
CA THR A 565 -39.10 -13.75 -31.33
C THR A 565 -40.59 -13.53 -31.15
N ARG A 566 -41.13 -14.04 -30.05
CA ARG A 566 -42.54 -13.92 -29.65
C ARG A 566 -42.62 -12.91 -28.52
N MET A 567 -43.55 -11.96 -28.64
CA MET A 567 -43.61 -10.80 -27.76
C MET A 567 -45.04 -10.59 -27.25
N TRP A 568 -45.16 -10.36 -25.95
CA TRP A 568 -46.40 -10.12 -25.23
C TRP A 568 -46.32 -8.78 -24.52
N LYS A 569 -47.17 -7.85 -24.92
CA LYS A 569 -47.37 -6.55 -24.28
C LYS A 569 -48.20 -6.76 -23.01
N GLU A 570 -47.59 -6.55 -21.85
CA GLU A 570 -48.30 -6.58 -20.55
C GLU A 570 -48.99 -5.23 -20.29
N ASP A 571 -48.29 -4.14 -20.60
CA ASP A 571 -48.80 -2.77 -20.55
C ASP A 571 -48.10 -1.88 -21.60
N GLU A 572 -48.39 -0.57 -21.61
CA GLU A 572 -47.82 0.39 -22.58
C GLU A 572 -46.29 0.50 -22.53
N GLN A 573 -45.65 0.09 -21.45
CA GLN A 573 -44.21 0.16 -21.28
C GLN A 573 -43.53 -1.20 -21.21
N ARG A 574 -44.24 -2.27 -20.90
CA ARG A 574 -43.63 -3.55 -20.53
C ARG A 574 -43.99 -4.65 -21.53
N ILE A 575 -42.95 -5.24 -22.12
CA ILE A 575 -43.06 -6.31 -23.11
C ILE A 575 -42.28 -7.52 -22.64
N VAL A 576 -42.97 -8.60 -22.31
CA VAL A 576 -42.35 -9.91 -22.06
C VAL A 576 -42.09 -10.58 -23.40
N PHE A 577 -40.96 -11.27 -23.56
CA PHE A 577 -40.67 -11.97 -24.81
C PHE A 577 -39.86 -13.25 -24.60
N GLU A 578 -39.89 -14.10 -25.62
CA GLU A 578 -39.02 -15.26 -25.74
C GLU A 578 -38.51 -15.36 -27.18
N THR A 579 -37.36 -16.00 -27.37
CA THR A 579 -36.86 -16.32 -28.71
C THR A 579 -36.55 -17.79 -28.81
N ILE A 580 -37.06 -18.42 -29.87
CA ILE A 580 -36.79 -19.81 -30.21
C ILE A 580 -36.00 -19.91 -31.52
N VAL A 581 -35.29 -21.01 -31.69
CA VAL A 581 -34.75 -21.45 -32.98
C VAL A 581 -35.79 -22.32 -33.68
N LYS A 582 -36.27 -21.87 -34.85
CA LYS A 582 -37.37 -22.52 -35.59
C LYS A 582 -37.06 -23.97 -35.95
N GLU A 583 -35.83 -24.22 -36.39
CA GLU A 583 -35.38 -25.51 -36.90
C GLU A 583 -35.33 -26.59 -35.82
N ARG A 584 -35.07 -26.19 -34.56
CA ARG A 584 -34.91 -27.11 -33.41
C ARG A 584 -36.06 -27.05 -32.42
N GLY A 585 -36.93 -26.04 -32.51
CA GLY A 585 -37.99 -25.79 -31.51
C GLY A 585 -37.45 -25.47 -30.12
N GLU A 586 -36.22 -24.96 -30.04
CA GLU A 586 -35.52 -24.73 -28.77
C GLU A 586 -35.57 -23.26 -28.36
N VAL A 587 -35.93 -23.00 -27.10
CA VAL A 587 -35.87 -21.66 -26.50
C VAL A 587 -34.41 -21.28 -26.25
N VAL A 588 -33.96 -20.19 -26.87
CA VAL A 588 -32.59 -19.66 -26.76
C VAL A 588 -32.51 -18.39 -25.92
N ILE A 589 -33.59 -17.61 -25.85
CA ILE A 589 -33.78 -16.50 -24.90
C ILE A 589 -35.05 -16.76 -24.10
N ARG A 590 -34.92 -16.76 -22.77
CA ARG A 590 -36.03 -16.92 -21.83
C ARG A 590 -35.99 -15.86 -20.73
N ASN A 591 -37.04 -15.81 -19.90
CA ASN A 591 -37.16 -14.91 -18.74
C ASN A 591 -36.89 -13.45 -19.11
N ALA A 592 -37.32 -13.06 -20.32
CA ALA A 592 -36.91 -11.83 -20.94
C ALA A 592 -38.03 -10.78 -20.93
N VAL A 593 -37.63 -9.54 -20.67
CA VAL A 593 -38.52 -8.39 -20.63
C VAL A 593 -37.81 -7.16 -21.19
N ALA A 594 -38.57 -6.35 -21.91
CA ALA A 594 -38.15 -5.04 -22.37
C ALA A 594 -39.07 -3.97 -21.78
N GLU A 595 -38.48 -2.84 -21.40
CA GLU A 595 -39.21 -1.65 -20.98
C GLU A 595 -39.05 -0.53 -22.00
N LEU A 596 -40.14 0.20 -22.26
CA LEU A 596 -40.19 1.36 -23.12
C LEU A 596 -40.35 2.66 -22.30
N HIS A 597 -39.83 3.75 -22.84
CA HIS A 597 -40.04 5.08 -22.30
C HIS A 597 -41.51 5.51 -22.45
N ARG A 598 -42.08 6.16 -21.41
CA ARG A 598 -43.41 6.80 -21.48
C ARG A 598 -43.42 7.98 -22.45
N GLU A 599 -42.36 8.77 -22.39
CA GLU A 599 -42.12 9.93 -23.23
C GLU A 599 -40.67 9.85 -23.69
N LEU A 600 -40.41 10.21 -24.95
CA LEU A 600 -39.04 10.21 -25.47
C LEU A 600 -38.15 11.08 -24.57
N PRO A 601 -36.99 10.55 -24.13
CA PRO A 601 -36.02 11.35 -23.39
C PRO A 601 -35.68 12.58 -24.22
N LYS A 602 -35.79 13.78 -23.62
CA LYS A 602 -35.26 14.98 -24.27
C LYS A 602 -33.76 14.75 -24.47
N PRO A 603 -33.18 15.07 -25.65
CA PRO A 603 -31.74 15.15 -25.78
C PRO A 603 -31.24 15.99 -24.61
N SER A 604 -30.29 15.51 -23.82
CA SER A 604 -29.66 16.40 -22.85
C SER A 604 -29.15 17.58 -23.66
N ASP A 605 -29.59 18.79 -23.31
CA ASP A 605 -28.97 19.99 -23.85
C ASP A 605 -27.50 19.84 -23.51
N ALA A 606 -26.67 19.54 -24.51
CA ALA A 606 -25.23 19.66 -24.44
C ALA A 606 -24.94 21.15 -24.21
N GLY A 607 -25.18 21.59 -22.97
CA GLY A 607 -24.84 22.90 -22.50
C GLY A 607 -23.35 23.06 -22.67
N ALA A 608 -22.96 24.21 -23.21
CA ALA A 608 -21.65 24.78 -22.99
C ALA A 608 -21.13 24.39 -21.59
N PRO A 609 -19.84 24.01 -21.46
CA PRO A 609 -19.29 23.35 -20.28
C PRO A 609 -19.85 23.99 -19.01
N ARG A 610 -20.77 23.28 -18.34
CA ARG A 610 -21.31 23.75 -17.07
C ARG A 610 -20.16 23.75 -16.10
N ALA A 611 -19.70 24.94 -15.75
CA ALA A 611 -18.76 25.17 -14.67
C ALA A 611 -19.23 24.34 -13.47
N ARG A 612 -18.38 23.40 -13.03
CA ARG A 612 -18.58 22.63 -11.80
C ARG A 612 -19.00 23.62 -10.72
N ALA A 613 -20.16 23.37 -10.11
CA ALA A 613 -20.50 24.00 -8.85
C ALA A 613 -19.37 23.67 -7.88
N ALA A 614 -18.70 24.71 -7.40
CA ALA A 614 -17.65 24.62 -6.42
C ALA A 614 -18.24 24.02 -5.13
N SER A 615 -18.11 22.70 -4.98
CA SER A 615 -17.97 22.10 -3.66
C SER A 615 -16.63 22.57 -3.12
N ASN A 616 -16.65 23.21 -1.96
CA ASN A 616 -15.49 23.72 -1.21
C ASN A 616 -14.58 22.58 -0.71
N ASP A 617 -13.98 21.83 -1.64
CA ASP A 617 -12.81 21.00 -1.38
C ASP A 617 -11.75 21.41 -2.40
N THR A 618 -10.96 22.40 -2.01
CA THR A 618 -9.83 22.89 -2.81
C THR A 618 -8.67 21.90 -2.68
N LEU A 619 -8.69 20.86 -3.51
CA LEU A 619 -7.45 20.17 -3.89
C LEU A 619 -6.77 20.99 -4.99
N PRO A 620 -5.46 21.31 -4.87
CA PRO A 620 -4.79 22.15 -5.85
C PRO A 620 -4.70 21.46 -7.22
N ASP A 621 -5.00 22.23 -8.27
CA ASP A 621 -5.01 21.86 -9.69
C ASP A 621 -3.72 21.14 -10.12
N GLU A 622 -3.81 19.84 -10.46
CA GLU A 622 -2.68 18.99 -10.85
C GLU A 622 -1.92 19.53 -12.07
N SER A 623 -2.59 20.30 -12.94
CA SER A 623 -1.97 20.91 -14.13
C SER A 623 -0.93 22.00 -13.79
N SER A 624 -1.12 22.69 -12.67
CA SER A 624 -0.19 23.74 -12.19
C SER A 624 1.09 23.17 -11.55
N GLN A 625 1.07 21.87 -11.22
CA GLN A 625 2.13 21.17 -10.50
C GLN A 625 3.06 20.36 -11.40
N ALA A 626 2.76 20.13 -12.69
CA ALA A 626 3.62 19.37 -13.60
C ALA A 626 4.90 20.15 -14.01
N ILE A 627 5.96 19.45 -14.46
CA ILE A 627 7.18 20.07 -15.02
C ILE A 627 6.79 20.81 -16.31
N SER A 628 7.05 22.12 -16.37
CA SER A 628 6.72 22.94 -17.55
C SER A 628 7.88 23.01 -18.55
N SER A 629 7.61 23.48 -19.76
CA SER A 629 8.62 23.79 -20.78
C SER A 629 9.63 24.83 -20.27
N GLU A 630 9.21 25.79 -19.45
CA GLU A 630 10.12 26.76 -18.82
C GLU A 630 11.09 26.10 -17.84
N ASP A 631 10.62 25.11 -17.06
CA ASP A 631 11.49 24.32 -16.16
C ASP A 631 12.52 23.52 -16.98
N VAL A 632 12.09 22.89 -18.07
CA VAL A 632 12.95 22.06 -18.94
C VAL A 632 13.99 22.90 -19.68
N PHE A 633 13.56 23.90 -20.45
CA PHE A 633 14.49 24.69 -21.26
C PHE A 633 15.35 25.63 -20.41
N GLY A 634 14.90 26.02 -19.22
CA GLY A 634 15.72 26.71 -18.22
C GLY A 634 16.90 25.86 -17.74
N VAL A 635 16.65 24.59 -17.39
CA VAL A 635 17.72 23.65 -17.01
C VAL A 635 18.69 23.39 -18.17
N VAL A 636 18.17 23.28 -19.40
CA VAL A 636 19.02 23.15 -20.60
C VAL A 636 19.91 24.37 -20.78
N ALA A 637 19.37 25.59 -20.63
CA ALA A 637 20.16 26.82 -20.74
C ALA A 637 21.30 26.88 -19.70
N GLU A 638 21.02 26.53 -18.43
CA GLU A 638 22.02 26.44 -17.37
C GLU A 638 23.09 25.38 -17.69
N TYR A 639 22.68 24.23 -18.22
CA TYR A 639 23.58 23.15 -18.59
C TYR A 639 24.52 23.54 -19.74
N LEU A 640 24.00 24.19 -20.78
CA LEU A 640 24.81 24.66 -21.92
C LEU A 640 25.84 25.71 -21.50
N ALA A 641 25.47 26.62 -20.60
CA ALA A 641 26.40 27.64 -20.08
C ALA A 641 27.59 27.02 -19.32
N ALA A 642 27.37 25.87 -18.66
CA ALA A 642 28.41 25.15 -17.93
C ALA A 642 29.23 24.18 -18.80
N HIS A 643 28.79 23.88 -20.03
CA HIS A 643 29.37 22.85 -20.90
C HIS A 643 29.57 23.37 -22.35
N PRO A 644 30.40 24.41 -22.55
CA PRO A 644 30.62 25.00 -23.88
C PRO A 644 31.24 24.02 -24.90
N GLU A 645 31.85 22.93 -24.45
CA GLU A 645 32.39 21.86 -25.30
C GLU A 645 31.32 21.08 -26.09
N LEU A 646 30.05 21.17 -25.69
CA LEU A 646 28.94 20.52 -26.41
C LEU A 646 28.71 21.11 -27.80
N VAL A 647 29.08 22.37 -28.01
CA VAL A 647 28.99 23.05 -29.32
C VAL A 647 29.92 22.38 -30.34
N GLU A 648 31.13 21.99 -29.92
CA GLU A 648 32.08 21.33 -30.81
C GLU A 648 31.64 19.90 -31.20
N LYS A 649 30.93 19.20 -30.30
CA LYS A 649 30.45 17.83 -30.52
C LYS A 649 29.21 17.76 -31.40
N THR A 650 28.31 18.74 -31.30
CA THR A 650 26.98 18.66 -31.92
C THR A 650 26.91 19.41 -33.25
N LYS A 651 27.32 20.69 -33.27
CA LYS A 651 27.29 21.58 -34.45
C LYS A 651 25.94 21.59 -35.18
N ALA A 652 24.83 21.76 -34.44
CA ALA A 652 23.47 21.77 -35.00
C ALA A 652 22.52 22.66 -34.20
N VAL A 653 21.48 23.18 -34.85
CA VAL A 653 20.41 24.00 -34.24
C VAL A 653 19.09 23.22 -34.23
N PHE A 654 18.50 23.07 -33.04
CA PHE A 654 17.23 22.36 -32.82
C PHE A 654 16.12 23.35 -32.46
N GLN A 655 14.95 23.19 -33.08
CA GLN A 655 13.76 23.96 -32.77
C GLN A 655 12.66 23.04 -32.22
N PHE A 656 12.08 23.40 -31.07
CA PHE A 656 10.95 22.71 -30.48
C PHE A 656 9.69 23.55 -30.68
N ARG A 657 8.65 22.95 -31.27
CA ARG A 657 7.32 23.53 -31.38
C ARG A 657 6.37 22.72 -30.51
N LEU A 658 5.91 23.35 -29.43
CA LEU A 658 5.04 22.73 -28.44
C LEU A 658 3.59 23.03 -28.76
N ARG A 659 2.72 22.03 -28.63
CA ARG A 659 1.26 22.19 -28.68
C ARG A 659 0.71 22.10 -27.26
N ASN A 660 -0.28 22.94 -26.95
CA ASN A 660 -1.04 22.92 -25.69
C ASN A 660 -0.19 23.03 -24.40
N PRO A 661 0.19 24.25 -23.99
CA PRO A 661 0.04 25.54 -24.67
C PRO A 661 1.06 25.72 -25.79
N GLU A 662 0.69 26.49 -26.82
CA GLU A 662 1.59 26.75 -27.94
C GLU A 662 2.82 27.56 -27.50
N SER A 663 4.01 27.01 -27.74
CA SER A 663 5.27 27.73 -27.52
C SER A 663 6.39 27.19 -28.39
N SER A 664 7.41 28.00 -28.62
CA SER A 664 8.55 27.65 -29.46
C SER A 664 9.86 27.95 -28.73
N TRP A 665 10.80 27.01 -28.82
CA TRP A 665 12.11 27.08 -28.19
C TRP A 665 13.21 26.68 -29.17
N VAL A 666 14.38 27.30 -29.05
CA VAL A 666 15.53 27.04 -29.91
C VAL A 666 16.71 26.66 -29.02
N ILE A 667 17.35 25.53 -29.35
CA ILE A 667 18.63 25.10 -28.78
C ILE A 667 19.68 25.25 -29.89
N ASP A 668 20.55 26.25 -29.77
CA ASP A 668 21.70 26.44 -30.65
C ASP A 668 22.94 25.76 -30.05
N LEU A 669 23.37 24.67 -30.68
CA LEU A 669 24.61 23.96 -30.40
C LEU A 669 25.60 24.05 -31.58
N ALA A 670 25.44 25.06 -32.44
CA ALA A 670 26.34 25.38 -33.55
C ALA A 670 27.21 26.61 -33.27
N SER A 671 26.71 27.56 -32.47
CA SER A 671 27.39 28.82 -32.13
C SER A 671 27.95 28.79 -30.70
N PRO A 672 29.26 29.03 -30.46
CA PRO A 672 29.81 29.12 -29.10
C PRO A 672 29.23 30.33 -28.33
N PRO A 673 28.88 30.20 -27.04
CA PRO A 673 29.10 29.07 -26.13
C PRO A 673 27.98 28.00 -26.11
N GLY A 674 27.01 28.07 -27.02
CA GLY A 674 25.79 27.27 -27.00
C GLY A 674 24.69 28.02 -26.26
N SER A 675 23.45 27.99 -26.77
CA SER A 675 22.35 28.74 -26.15
C SER A 675 21.01 28.01 -26.25
N CYS A 676 20.14 28.26 -25.29
CA CYS A 676 18.74 27.85 -25.34
C CYS A 676 17.85 29.06 -25.05
N VAL A 677 16.99 29.40 -26.00
CA VAL A 677 16.15 30.61 -25.95
C VAL A 677 14.73 30.34 -26.42
N ARG A 678 13.78 31.09 -25.87
CA ARG A 678 12.39 31.08 -26.34
C ARG A 678 12.30 31.84 -27.67
N GLY A 679 11.66 31.23 -28.67
CA GLY A 679 11.52 31.80 -30.01
C GLY A 679 11.57 30.75 -31.11
N SER A 680 11.75 31.22 -32.35
CA SER A 680 11.89 30.39 -33.54
C SER A 680 13.01 30.93 -34.43
N VAL A 681 13.67 30.05 -35.17
CA VAL A 681 14.66 30.39 -36.18
C VAL A 681 14.13 30.02 -37.57
N GLU A 682 14.51 30.79 -38.59
CA GLU A 682 14.01 30.58 -39.96
C GLU A 682 14.57 29.30 -40.61
N LYS A 683 15.76 28.85 -40.21
CA LYS A 683 16.45 27.68 -40.77
C LYS A 683 17.08 26.78 -39.68
N PRO A 684 16.28 26.06 -38.88
CA PRO A 684 16.82 25.05 -37.96
C PRO A 684 17.28 23.81 -38.72
N ASP A 685 18.30 23.12 -38.21
CA ASP A 685 18.73 21.83 -38.75
C ASP A 685 17.69 20.73 -38.47
N VAL A 686 17.00 20.82 -37.32
CA VAL A 686 15.97 19.88 -36.88
C VAL A 686 14.85 20.64 -36.19
N THR A 687 13.59 20.33 -36.52
CA THR A 687 12.40 20.79 -35.79
C THR A 687 11.66 19.60 -35.18
N LEU A 688 11.37 19.67 -33.88
CA LEU A 688 10.58 18.67 -33.14
C LEU A 688 9.22 19.28 -32.77
N GLU A 689 8.13 18.63 -33.17
CA GLU A 689 6.76 19.04 -32.83
C GLU A 689 6.11 18.00 -31.90
N LEU A 690 5.67 18.44 -30.72
CA LEU A 690 5.13 17.58 -29.66
C LEU A 690 4.27 18.41 -28.69
N ASP A 691 3.59 17.75 -27.74
CA ASP A 691 2.83 18.44 -26.69
C ASP A 691 3.74 18.74 -25.48
N GLU A 692 3.44 19.78 -24.69
CA GLU A 692 4.30 20.19 -23.56
C GLU A 692 4.51 19.05 -22.54
N ALA A 693 3.47 18.24 -22.32
CA ALA A 693 3.51 17.09 -21.42
C ALA A 693 4.50 15.98 -21.85
N ASP A 694 4.86 15.92 -23.14
CA ASP A 694 5.74 14.88 -23.69
C ASP A 694 7.22 15.29 -23.72
N ILE A 695 7.55 16.55 -23.40
CA ILE A 695 8.93 17.06 -23.40
C ILE A 695 9.85 16.31 -22.43
N PRO A 696 9.45 16.03 -21.16
CA PRO A 696 10.33 15.31 -20.25
C PRO A 696 10.74 13.95 -20.81
N THR A 697 9.83 13.27 -21.51
CA THR A 697 10.09 11.99 -22.19
C THR A 697 11.08 12.15 -23.34
N VAL A 698 11.02 13.23 -24.13
CA VAL A 698 11.98 13.49 -25.21
C VAL A 698 13.37 13.88 -24.68
N MET A 699 13.43 14.59 -23.56
CA MET A 699 14.68 15.10 -23.00
C MET A 699 15.39 14.11 -22.08
N THR A 700 14.63 13.27 -21.37
CA THR A 700 15.16 12.39 -20.30
C THR A 700 14.70 10.94 -20.41
N GLY A 701 13.75 10.63 -21.30
CA GLY A 701 13.24 9.28 -21.50
C GLY A 701 14.22 8.37 -22.26
N THR A 702 13.98 7.06 -22.20
CA THR A 702 14.80 6.10 -22.92
C THR A 702 14.58 6.23 -24.43
N LEU A 703 15.53 5.76 -25.24
CA LEU A 703 15.36 5.74 -26.70
C LEU A 703 14.07 5.02 -27.12
N ALA A 704 13.66 3.97 -26.40
CA ALA A 704 12.42 3.24 -26.65
C ALA A 704 11.16 4.09 -26.38
N ASP A 705 11.18 4.95 -25.36
CA ASP A 705 10.06 5.84 -25.04
C ASP A 705 9.93 6.97 -26.06
N VAL A 706 11.05 7.55 -26.50
CA VAL A 706 11.07 8.55 -27.58
C VAL A 706 10.61 7.93 -28.91
N GLN A 707 11.01 6.70 -29.20
CA GLN A 707 10.53 5.96 -30.38
C GLN A 707 9.03 5.69 -30.32
N LYS A 708 8.47 5.35 -29.15
CA LYS A 708 7.02 5.20 -28.98
C LYS A 708 6.27 6.51 -29.28
N LEU A 709 6.79 7.65 -28.83
CA LEU A 709 6.18 8.96 -29.15
C LEU A 709 6.23 9.28 -30.64
N PHE A 710 7.34 8.94 -31.31
CA PHE A 710 7.51 9.15 -32.75
C PHE A 710 6.59 8.23 -33.58
N PHE A 711 6.61 6.91 -33.34
CA PHE A 711 5.76 5.94 -34.05
C PHE A 711 4.27 6.09 -33.69
N GLY A 712 3.97 6.59 -32.48
CA GLY A 712 2.61 6.91 -32.04
C GLY A 712 2.08 8.25 -32.56
N GLY A 713 2.85 8.99 -33.37
CA GLY A 713 2.43 10.25 -33.99
C GLY A 713 2.37 11.47 -33.06
N LYS A 714 2.73 11.30 -31.78
CA LYS A 714 2.77 12.38 -30.78
C LYS A 714 3.99 13.29 -30.94
N LEU A 715 5.12 12.73 -31.38
CA LEU A 715 6.33 13.45 -31.76
C LEU A 715 6.52 13.43 -33.28
N LYS A 716 6.62 14.60 -33.91
CA LYS A 716 7.04 14.74 -35.33
C LYS A 716 8.41 15.37 -35.39
N VAL A 717 9.32 14.80 -36.18
CA VAL A 717 10.66 15.33 -36.42
C VAL A 717 10.77 15.74 -37.89
N LEU A 718 11.13 17.00 -38.13
CA LEU A 718 11.30 17.61 -39.44
C LEU A 718 12.75 18.08 -39.59
N GLY A 719 13.32 18.05 -40.80
CA GLY A 719 14.73 18.42 -41.05
C GLY A 719 15.68 17.22 -41.08
N ASN A 720 16.91 17.41 -40.61
CA ASN A 720 17.97 16.40 -40.69
C ASN A 720 17.85 15.33 -39.58
N LEU A 721 17.25 14.20 -39.93
CA LEU A 721 17.02 13.07 -39.01
C LEU A 721 18.32 12.44 -38.44
N MET A 722 19.47 12.58 -39.10
CA MET A 722 20.75 12.15 -38.52
C MET A 722 21.26 13.16 -37.49
N ALA A 723 20.97 14.45 -37.67
CA ALA A 723 21.27 15.48 -36.68
C ALA A 723 20.35 15.37 -35.46
N SER A 724 19.12 14.87 -35.58
CA SER A 724 18.21 14.68 -34.43
C SER A 724 18.76 13.73 -33.38
N ASN A 725 19.54 12.72 -33.78
CA ASN A 725 20.20 11.79 -32.86
C ASN A 725 21.27 12.49 -31.99
N LYS A 726 21.82 13.62 -32.45
CA LYS A 726 22.78 14.39 -31.66
C LYS A 726 22.14 15.13 -30.48
N LEU A 727 20.82 15.23 -30.42
CA LEU A 727 20.11 15.78 -29.27
C LEU A 727 20.31 14.91 -28.00
N ALA A 728 20.70 13.64 -28.17
CA ALA A 728 21.02 12.73 -27.07
C ALA A 728 22.14 13.24 -26.14
N VAL A 729 22.97 14.20 -26.57
CA VAL A 729 23.97 14.83 -25.69
C VAL A 729 23.34 15.53 -24.47
N LEU A 730 22.05 15.89 -24.55
CA LEU A 730 21.30 16.50 -23.46
C LEU A 730 20.69 15.47 -22.49
N GLN A 731 20.70 14.18 -22.82
CA GLN A 731 20.27 13.11 -21.90
C GLN A 731 21.23 12.91 -20.73
N ALA A 732 22.43 13.51 -20.79
CA ALA A 732 23.37 13.57 -19.67
C ALA A 732 22.88 14.48 -18.52
N ILE A 733 21.83 15.27 -18.74
CA ILE A 733 21.20 16.06 -17.68
C ILE A 733 20.41 15.12 -16.75
N GLU A 734 20.80 15.07 -15.48
CA GLU A 734 20.15 14.27 -14.44
C GLU A 734 18.67 14.65 -14.26
N LYS A 735 17.80 13.63 -14.15
CA LYS A 735 16.34 13.79 -14.01
C LYS A 735 15.97 14.66 -12.81
N GLU A 736 16.74 14.55 -11.73
CA GLU A 736 16.58 15.31 -10.48
C GLU A 736 16.71 16.82 -10.68
N ARG A 737 17.42 17.29 -11.72
CA ARG A 737 17.56 18.74 -12.00
C ARG A 737 16.28 19.36 -12.51
N PHE A 738 15.49 18.62 -13.28
CA PHE A 738 14.18 19.07 -13.76
C PHE A 738 13.15 19.12 -12.63
N GLU A 739 13.18 18.15 -11.71
CA GLU A 739 12.37 18.17 -10.49
C GLU A 739 12.78 19.31 -9.54
N ALA A 740 14.08 19.59 -9.43
CA ALA A 740 14.57 20.74 -8.66
C ALA A 740 14.18 22.09 -9.27
N ALA A 741 14.15 22.22 -10.60
CA ALA A 741 13.68 23.42 -11.30
C ALA A 741 12.17 23.65 -11.08
N ARG A 742 11.36 22.59 -11.19
CA ARG A 742 9.94 22.58 -10.82
C ARG A 742 9.75 23.01 -9.36
N ALA A 743 10.51 22.45 -8.43
CA ALA A 743 10.45 22.84 -7.02
C ALA A 743 10.83 24.32 -6.79
N ARG A 744 11.83 24.85 -7.53
CA ARG A 744 12.17 26.28 -7.49
C ARG A 744 11.07 27.16 -8.08
N ARG A 745 10.40 26.75 -9.16
CA ARG A 745 9.27 27.49 -9.74
C ARG A 745 8.10 27.55 -8.76
N LEU A 746 7.76 26.41 -8.14
CA LEU A 746 6.72 26.31 -7.11
C LEU A 746 7.09 27.07 -5.82
N GLY A 747 8.39 27.24 -5.53
CA GLY A 747 8.88 28.05 -4.40
C GLY A 747 9.03 29.55 -4.68
N LYS A 748 9.08 30.00 -5.95
CA LYS A 748 9.26 31.41 -6.36
C LYS A 748 7.97 32.23 -6.41
N THR A 749 6.79 31.63 -6.24
CA THR A 749 5.51 32.35 -6.09
C THR A 749 5.33 32.96 -4.69
N ALA A 750 6.29 32.77 -3.78
CA ALA A 750 6.42 33.54 -2.55
C ALA A 750 7.75 34.33 -2.56
N ALA A 751 7.67 35.62 -2.23
CA ALA A 751 8.67 36.67 -2.38
C ALA A 751 10.14 36.35 -1.95
N THR A 752 11.10 36.91 -2.70
CA THR A 752 12.55 37.03 -2.39
C THR A 752 12.88 38.38 -1.69
N PRO A 753 14.11 38.66 -1.20
CA PRO A 753 15.28 37.78 -0.89
C PRO A 753 16.04 38.08 0.43
N ALA A 754 16.90 37.14 0.89
CA ALA A 754 18.26 37.44 1.40
C ALA A 754 19.15 36.18 1.60
N THR A 755 20.24 36.12 0.82
CA THR A 755 21.61 35.62 1.06
C THR A 755 21.91 34.47 2.03
N GLY A 756 22.65 33.46 1.52
CA GLY A 756 23.56 32.60 2.31
C GLY A 756 23.86 31.26 1.65
N ALA A 757 24.96 31.16 0.90
CA ALA A 757 25.51 29.87 0.43
C ALA A 757 26.41 29.24 1.51
N PRO A 758 26.46 27.90 1.58
CA PRO A 758 27.75 27.25 1.39
C PRO A 758 27.70 26.00 0.47
N ALA A 759 28.89 25.69 -0.02
CA ALA A 759 29.24 24.79 -1.11
C ALA A 759 28.85 23.32 -0.93
N ALA A 760 28.39 22.68 -2.02
CA ALA A 760 28.25 21.24 -2.13
C ALA A 760 29.50 20.62 -2.77
N ALA A 761 30.02 19.60 -2.09
CA ALA A 761 31.19 18.81 -2.47
C ALA A 761 30.93 17.97 -3.73
N ALA A 762 31.98 17.78 -4.53
CA ALA A 762 31.99 16.97 -5.73
C ALA A 762 31.74 15.48 -5.44
N ALA A 763 30.81 14.86 -6.16
CA ALA A 763 30.58 13.42 -6.14
C ALA A 763 31.56 12.69 -7.07
N ALA A 764 32.17 11.63 -6.56
CA ALA A 764 33.18 10.77 -7.19
C ALA A 764 32.56 9.72 -8.15
N PRO A 765 33.37 9.01 -8.97
CA PRO A 765 32.88 8.02 -9.94
C PRO A 765 32.19 6.82 -9.26
N ARG A 766 31.09 6.31 -9.85
CA ARG A 766 30.36 5.13 -9.37
C ARG A 766 31.20 3.84 -9.53
N GLU A 767 31.44 3.13 -8.43
CA GLU A 767 32.08 1.80 -8.41
C GLU A 767 31.12 0.67 -8.85
N ALA A 768 31.67 -0.37 -9.50
CA ALA A 768 30.96 -1.58 -9.91
C ALA A 768 30.53 -2.43 -8.69
N ARG A 769 29.28 -2.90 -8.66
CA ARG A 769 28.66 -3.53 -7.47
C ARG A 769 28.75 -5.06 -7.48
N ALA A 770 28.86 -5.68 -8.65
CA ALA A 770 28.87 -7.13 -8.81
C ALA A 770 29.95 -7.81 -7.96
N LYS A 771 31.17 -7.26 -7.97
CA LYS A 771 32.29 -7.82 -7.19
C LYS A 771 31.98 -7.87 -5.70
N ALA A 772 31.47 -6.78 -5.13
CA ALA A 772 31.08 -6.73 -3.71
C ALA A 772 29.93 -7.69 -3.38
N ILE A 773 28.96 -7.85 -4.30
CA ILE A 773 27.84 -8.79 -4.15
C ILE A 773 28.36 -10.24 -4.11
N PHE A 774 29.26 -10.62 -5.02
CA PHE A 774 29.81 -11.98 -5.07
C PHE A 774 30.83 -12.27 -3.94
N GLU A 775 31.56 -11.27 -3.46
CA GLU A 775 32.41 -11.38 -2.25
C GLU A 775 31.55 -11.63 -0.99
N ALA A 776 30.49 -10.84 -0.78
CA ALA A 776 29.55 -11.05 0.32
C ALA A 776 28.83 -12.41 0.25
N LEU A 777 28.50 -12.85 -0.97
CA LEU A 777 27.94 -14.18 -1.20
C LEU A 777 28.95 -15.29 -0.81
N ALA A 778 30.23 -15.12 -1.15
CA ALA A 778 31.29 -16.08 -0.80
C ALA A 778 31.42 -16.22 0.73
N GLU A 779 31.51 -15.11 1.46
CA GLU A 779 31.58 -15.11 2.93
C GLU A 779 30.37 -15.79 3.57
N ARG A 780 29.16 -15.51 3.06
CA ARG A 780 27.92 -16.11 3.58
C ARG A 780 27.84 -17.61 3.32
N LEU A 781 28.32 -18.06 2.16
CA LEU A 781 28.38 -19.48 1.83
C LEU A 781 29.42 -20.22 2.69
N GLU A 782 30.55 -19.60 3.02
CA GLU A 782 31.52 -20.14 3.98
C GLU A 782 30.94 -20.21 5.40
N ALA A 783 30.23 -19.18 5.85
CA ALA A 783 29.62 -19.14 7.20
C ALA A 783 28.47 -20.16 7.40
N ARG A 784 27.85 -20.63 6.30
CA ARG A 784 26.71 -21.58 6.31
C ARG A 784 27.10 -23.02 5.97
N ALA A 785 28.37 -23.41 6.12
CA ALA A 785 28.93 -24.71 5.71
C ALA A 785 28.34 -25.99 6.35
N SER A 786 27.15 -25.94 6.98
CA SER A 786 26.47 -27.09 7.58
C SER A 786 25.20 -27.57 6.84
N ARG A 787 24.98 -27.21 5.57
CA ARG A 787 23.86 -27.74 4.77
C ARG A 787 24.28 -28.14 3.35
N ALA A 788 24.36 -29.45 3.13
CA ALA A 788 24.21 -30.22 1.89
C ALA A 788 24.40 -29.47 0.55
N GLY A 789 25.55 -29.69 -0.10
CA GLY A 789 25.73 -29.41 -1.53
C GLY A 789 24.74 -30.21 -2.39
N ARG A 790 24.26 -29.62 -3.48
CA ARG A 790 23.48 -30.34 -4.50
C ARG A 790 24.49 -30.92 -5.51
N PRO A 791 24.59 -32.25 -5.67
CA PRO A 791 25.55 -32.84 -6.61
C PRO A 791 25.33 -32.29 -8.02
N GLY A 792 26.35 -31.64 -8.59
CA GLY A 792 26.37 -31.20 -10.00
C GLY A 792 25.83 -29.81 -10.34
N LEU A 793 25.49 -28.95 -9.36
CA LEU A 793 24.98 -27.60 -9.65
C LEU A 793 26.10 -26.55 -9.73
N VAL A 794 26.47 -26.17 -10.95
CA VAL A 794 27.41 -25.06 -11.26
C VAL A 794 26.65 -23.96 -12.01
N ILE A 795 26.73 -22.73 -11.53
CA ILE A 795 25.96 -21.58 -12.07
C ILE A 795 26.94 -20.50 -12.54
N GLU A 796 26.74 -19.98 -13.75
CA GLU A 796 27.54 -18.86 -14.29
C GLU A 796 26.70 -17.57 -14.37
N PHE A 797 27.27 -16.45 -13.96
CA PHE A 797 26.71 -15.11 -14.09
C PHE A 797 27.56 -14.29 -15.05
N ARG A 798 26.91 -13.72 -16.08
CA ARG A 798 27.50 -12.81 -17.05
C ARG A 798 26.92 -11.41 -16.85
N ILE A 799 27.74 -10.51 -16.35
CA ILE A 799 27.39 -9.11 -16.10
C ILE A 799 27.76 -8.31 -17.34
N ARG A 800 26.84 -7.49 -17.88
CA ARG A 800 27.04 -6.82 -19.17
C ARG A 800 27.68 -5.43 -19.09
N GLU A 801 27.66 -4.76 -17.93
CA GLU A 801 28.07 -3.35 -17.81
C GLU A 801 28.51 -3.01 -16.36
N PRO A 802 29.81 -3.05 -16.02
CA PRO A 802 30.94 -3.52 -16.85
C PRO A 802 30.87 -5.03 -17.12
N GLU A 803 31.56 -5.48 -18.18
CA GLU A 803 31.62 -6.92 -18.49
C GLU A 803 32.42 -7.67 -17.42
N ASP A 804 31.73 -8.51 -16.65
CA ASP A 804 32.31 -9.36 -15.63
C ASP A 804 31.66 -10.74 -15.65
N ARG A 805 32.39 -11.76 -15.17
CA ARG A 805 31.90 -13.14 -15.09
C ARG A 805 32.20 -13.77 -13.75
N PHE A 806 31.20 -14.44 -13.19
CA PHE A 806 31.31 -15.11 -11.90
C PHE A 806 30.71 -16.51 -11.99
N VAL A 807 31.34 -17.46 -11.30
CA VAL A 807 30.89 -18.85 -11.18
C VAL A 807 30.56 -19.13 -9.72
N VAL A 808 29.37 -19.66 -9.47
CA VAL A 808 28.95 -20.21 -8.19
C VAL A 808 28.87 -21.73 -8.33
N ASP A 809 29.83 -22.42 -7.73
CA ASP A 809 29.92 -23.87 -7.70
C ASP A 809 29.34 -24.40 -6.38
N LEU A 810 28.19 -25.08 -6.47
CA LEU A 810 27.50 -25.73 -5.36
C LEU A 810 27.65 -27.26 -5.39
N SER A 811 28.48 -27.79 -6.29
CA SER A 811 28.60 -29.22 -6.59
C SER A 811 29.47 -30.00 -5.59
N GLY A 812 30.39 -29.32 -4.88
CA GLY A 812 31.30 -29.91 -3.90
C GLY A 812 30.81 -29.83 -2.44
N GLU A 813 31.56 -30.46 -1.51
CA GLU A 813 31.27 -30.41 -0.07
C GLU A 813 31.34 -28.99 0.53
N ARG A 814 32.05 -28.07 -0.14
CA ARG A 814 32.10 -26.64 0.18
C ARG A 814 31.71 -25.82 -1.05
N PRO A 815 30.66 -24.99 -0.97
CA PRO A 815 30.32 -24.03 -2.02
C PRO A 815 31.50 -23.10 -2.32
N ARG A 816 31.70 -22.73 -3.58
CA ARG A 816 32.75 -21.78 -3.99
C ARG A 816 32.18 -20.73 -4.94
N VAL A 817 32.64 -19.50 -4.77
CA VAL A 817 32.38 -18.39 -5.70
C VAL A 817 33.72 -17.95 -6.27
N ALA A 818 33.83 -17.86 -7.59
CA ALA A 818 35.06 -17.44 -8.27
C ALA A 818 34.74 -16.52 -9.45
N ALA A 819 35.63 -15.57 -9.75
CA ALA A 819 35.57 -14.82 -11.00
C ALA A 819 36.05 -15.73 -12.16
N GLY A 820 35.35 -15.70 -13.30
CA GLY A 820 35.68 -16.49 -14.49
C GLY A 820 34.48 -17.18 -15.14
N GLU A 821 34.76 -18.18 -15.96
CA GLU A 821 33.77 -18.95 -16.73
C GLU A 821 33.74 -20.41 -16.26
N ALA A 822 32.56 -21.03 -16.28
CA ALA A 822 32.42 -22.43 -15.94
C ALA A 822 32.63 -23.30 -17.19
N ALA A 823 33.34 -24.43 -17.06
CA ALA A 823 33.54 -25.36 -18.17
C ALA A 823 32.22 -26.08 -18.59
N SER A 824 31.29 -26.26 -17.66
CA SER A 824 29.97 -26.85 -17.92
C SER A 824 28.93 -26.35 -16.90
N PRO A 825 28.40 -25.12 -17.05
CA PRO A 825 27.37 -24.59 -16.16
C PRO A 825 26.02 -25.26 -16.43
N ALA A 826 25.28 -25.58 -15.36
CA ALA A 826 23.90 -26.05 -15.44
C ALA A 826 22.94 -24.94 -15.90
N VAL A 827 23.28 -23.68 -15.59
CA VAL A 827 22.54 -22.49 -16.02
C VAL A 827 23.45 -21.26 -16.06
N ILE A 828 23.20 -20.39 -17.04
CA ILE A 828 23.89 -19.11 -17.24
C ILE A 828 22.88 -17.98 -17.09
N PHE A 829 23.13 -17.05 -16.18
CA PHE A 829 22.36 -15.83 -15.99
C PHE A 829 23.09 -14.64 -16.60
N THR A 830 22.47 -13.96 -17.57
CA THR A 830 23.06 -12.78 -18.23
C THR A 830 22.25 -11.53 -17.91
N LEU A 831 22.83 -10.56 -17.20
CA LEU A 831 22.15 -9.37 -16.66
C LEU A 831 23.11 -8.17 -16.52
N THR A 832 22.60 -6.98 -16.21
CA THR A 832 23.43 -5.80 -15.93
C THR A 832 23.82 -5.73 -14.44
N ASP A 833 24.83 -4.93 -14.09
CA ASP A 833 25.25 -4.72 -12.70
C ASP A 833 24.10 -4.16 -11.84
N GLU A 834 23.27 -3.30 -12.44
CA GLU A 834 22.08 -2.74 -11.79
C GLU A 834 20.97 -3.79 -11.59
N ALA A 835 20.72 -4.65 -12.58
CA ALA A 835 19.74 -5.73 -12.45
C ALA A 835 20.19 -6.75 -11.41
N LEU A 836 21.50 -7.02 -11.30
CA LEU A 836 22.08 -7.87 -10.25
C LEU A 836 21.89 -7.24 -8.87
N ALA A 837 22.12 -5.93 -8.73
CA ALA A 837 21.92 -5.22 -7.48
C ALA A 837 20.44 -5.29 -7.02
N LYS A 838 19.48 -5.07 -7.94
CA LYS A 838 18.04 -5.20 -7.65
C LYS A 838 17.63 -6.62 -7.27
N LEU A 839 18.28 -7.64 -7.86
CA LEU A 839 18.08 -9.04 -7.47
C LEU A 839 18.62 -9.35 -6.08
N ALA A 840 19.80 -8.83 -5.75
CA ALA A 840 20.46 -9.03 -4.47
C ALA A 840 19.76 -8.29 -3.33
N SER A 841 19.24 -7.07 -3.56
CA SER A 841 18.48 -6.30 -2.56
C SER A 841 17.03 -6.77 -2.38
N GLY A 842 16.49 -7.50 -3.36
CA GLY A 842 15.09 -7.92 -3.38
C GLY A 842 14.12 -6.91 -4.02
N ASP A 843 14.63 -5.80 -4.57
CA ASP A 843 13.84 -4.76 -5.25
C ASP A 843 13.24 -5.23 -6.58
N ALA A 844 13.70 -6.37 -7.12
CA ALA A 844 13.12 -7.00 -8.30
C ALA A 844 13.11 -8.52 -8.21
N GLU A 845 12.04 -9.14 -8.73
CA GLU A 845 11.96 -10.60 -8.86
C GLU A 845 12.63 -11.10 -10.16
N PRO A 846 13.27 -12.29 -10.16
CA PRO A 846 13.85 -12.89 -11.36
C PRO A 846 12.87 -12.98 -12.53
N ARG A 847 11.59 -13.30 -12.25
CA ARG A 847 10.54 -13.39 -13.27
C ARG A 847 10.26 -12.03 -13.93
N SER A 848 10.25 -10.96 -13.13
CA SER A 848 10.01 -9.60 -13.61
C SER A 848 11.15 -9.13 -14.51
N LEU A 849 12.40 -9.36 -14.11
CA LEU A 849 13.57 -9.00 -14.92
C LEU A 849 13.69 -9.82 -16.20
N HIS A 850 13.28 -11.10 -16.16
CA HIS A 850 13.25 -11.93 -17.36
C HIS A 850 12.19 -11.47 -18.37
N GLN A 851 10.99 -11.11 -17.91
CA GLN A 851 9.92 -10.57 -18.76
C GLN A 851 10.28 -9.21 -19.38
N ARG A 852 11.09 -8.39 -18.70
CA ARG A 852 11.59 -7.10 -19.22
C ARG A 852 12.84 -7.24 -20.11
N GLY A 853 13.37 -8.45 -20.29
CA GLY A 853 14.59 -8.70 -21.07
C GLY A 853 15.90 -8.32 -20.38
N GLU A 854 15.83 -7.86 -19.13
CA GLU A 854 16.98 -7.45 -18.31
C GLU A 854 17.74 -8.65 -17.72
N LEU A 855 17.07 -9.80 -17.57
CA LEU A 855 17.66 -11.08 -17.18
C LEU A 855 17.45 -12.10 -18.30
N ARG A 856 18.53 -12.61 -18.88
CA ARG A 856 18.50 -13.75 -19.80
C ARG A 856 18.99 -15.00 -19.10
N ILE A 857 18.34 -16.12 -19.37
CA ILE A 857 18.62 -17.41 -18.75
C ILE A 857 18.88 -18.41 -19.88
N ASP A 858 20.07 -18.99 -19.91
CA ASP A 858 20.43 -20.05 -20.86
C ASP A 858 20.77 -21.32 -20.04
N GLY A 859 20.01 -22.41 -20.21
CA GLY A 859 20.14 -23.65 -19.41
C GLY A 859 18.83 -24.07 -18.71
N ASP A 860 18.92 -24.70 -17.54
CA ASP A 860 17.73 -25.12 -16.78
C ASP A 860 16.97 -23.93 -16.18
N VAL A 861 15.86 -23.57 -16.82
CA VAL A 861 15.01 -22.41 -16.49
C VAL A 861 14.30 -22.57 -15.13
N LEU A 862 14.12 -23.80 -14.61
CA LEU A 862 13.46 -24.03 -13.33
C LEU A 862 14.30 -23.55 -12.15
N LEU A 863 15.63 -23.54 -12.28
CA LEU A 863 16.56 -23.04 -11.27
C LEU A 863 16.49 -21.52 -11.08
N ALA A 864 15.96 -20.77 -12.05
CA ALA A 864 15.77 -19.32 -11.93
C ALA A 864 14.74 -18.94 -10.85
N ARG A 865 13.80 -19.84 -10.55
CA ARG A 865 12.84 -19.66 -9.44
C ARG A 865 13.49 -19.81 -8.06
N GLU A 866 14.67 -20.41 -8.01
CA GLU A 866 15.39 -20.68 -6.77
C GLU A 866 16.47 -19.61 -6.46
N LEU A 867 16.66 -18.56 -7.27
CA LEU A 867 17.62 -17.46 -7.03
C LEU A 867 17.38 -16.65 -5.74
N GLY A 868 16.39 -17.02 -4.92
CA GLY A 868 16.16 -16.43 -3.61
C GLY A 868 17.38 -16.50 -2.67
N TRP A 869 18.33 -17.41 -2.90
CA TRP A 869 19.58 -17.47 -2.16
C TRP A 869 20.59 -16.36 -2.52
N LEU A 870 20.38 -15.56 -3.57
CA LEU A 870 21.17 -14.34 -3.84
C LEU A 870 20.74 -13.15 -3.00
N ARG A 871 19.50 -13.14 -2.49
CA ARG A 871 18.98 -12.03 -1.68
C ARG A 871 19.84 -11.87 -0.42
N SER A 872 20.40 -10.68 -0.18
CA SER A 872 21.27 -10.38 0.95
C SER A 872 20.53 -10.50 2.27
#